data_AF-A0A3R7P879-F1
#
_entry.id   AF-A0A3R7P879-F1
#
_cell.length_a   1.000
_cell.length_b   1.000
_cell.length_c   1.000
_cell.angle_alpha   90.00
_cell.angle_beta   90.00
_cell.angle_gamma   90.00
#
_symmetry.space_group_name_H-M   'P 1'
#
loop_
_entity.id
_entity.type
_entity.pdbx_description
1 polymer ?
#
loop_
_entity_poly.entity_id
_entity_poly.type
_entity_poly.pdbx_seq_one_letter_code
_entity_poly.pdbx_strand_id
1 'polypeptide(L)'
;MEAERRAVDVLPLVLSANGHDPEYKWFTDLDLQWYALPAVASLMFDCGGLEFPAAPFNGWYMVSEIGTRDLCDPHRFNILETVGRQMGLDTRSPTNLWKDKALVEVNIAVLHSFQSLNVTIVDHHSAAESFMKHFENEQRLRGGCPADWVWIVPPLSGSITPVFHQEMSLYYLKPSYEYQDPAWKTHVWKKTKDVNRNSVRKTKRKFRFKEIARAVKFTSKLFGKALSKRIKATILYATETGKSEMYAKKLGEIFGHTFNAQVCCMADYDLINIEHEALVLVVTSTFGNGDPPENGEEFAKNLYAMKVSGTAADIDDVTSRMNSLTEGAGAPSTPLENGLASCNLRGSITSDIMSEDNFGPLSNVRFAVFALGSSAYPNFCAFGKYVDNLLSELGGERLMKLTCGDELAGQEQAFKQWAGDVFTVGCETFCLDDDVAMKEATAALKIEATATANKIKLAPCTKTDAIDIGLSRMHGKRVRSCQVLGSRNLHGENASRWTQQVIIDTGGINELNYSPGDHVAILPANRKELIDAVLARLDNCPNPDEPIQVQVQKEVHSLNGVIQTWEPHERLPSTTVRELLTRYLDITTPPTPNFLHLLAEYAYDNDQRTRLDQLATDPHEYEEWKHLRYPHLKEVLEEFPSVVLDAGLLLTHLPIMGPRFYSISSSPDAHPGQIHITVAVVIYNTEMHPVSTCHVTQVSPLFLLDLGQELRHLGAFGTIVFTC
;
A
#
# COMPACT_ATOMS: atom_id res chain seq x y z
N MET A 1 -17.04 28.06 -27.79
CA MET A 1 -16.07 27.86 -26.69
C MET A 1 -14.99 26.94 -27.23
N GLU A 2 -14.00 27.57 -27.84
CA GLU A 2 -12.81 26.91 -28.37
C GLU A 2 -12.01 26.29 -27.23
N ALA A 3 -11.57 25.06 -27.43
CA ALA A 3 -10.71 24.36 -26.51
C ALA A 3 -9.32 25.02 -26.55
N GLU A 4 -8.93 25.71 -25.49
CA GLU A 4 -7.53 26.09 -25.29
C GLU A 4 -6.72 24.83 -24.98
N ARG A 5 -6.24 24.18 -26.04
CA ARG A 5 -4.98 23.44 -25.99
C ARG A 5 -3.87 24.48 -25.80
N ARG A 6 -3.30 24.55 -24.61
CA ARG A 6 -2.01 25.19 -24.32
C ARG A 6 -1.26 24.22 -23.41
N ALA A 7 0.04 24.02 -23.48
CA ALA A 7 1.10 24.16 -24.46
C ALA A 7 2.27 23.41 -23.79
N VAL A 8 3.23 22.88 -24.55
CA VAL A 8 4.53 22.54 -23.96
C VAL A 8 5.09 23.83 -23.37
N ASP A 9 5.41 23.91 -22.07
CA ASP A 9 5.87 25.16 -21.47
C ASP A 9 7.09 25.68 -22.23
N VAL A 10 6.91 26.83 -22.87
CA VAL A 10 7.94 27.55 -23.60
C VAL A 10 8.62 28.47 -22.60
N LEU A 11 9.86 28.15 -22.26
CA LEU A 11 10.66 28.89 -21.29
C LEU A 11 11.28 30.11 -21.98
N PRO A 12 11.22 31.30 -21.35
CA PRO A 12 12.05 32.42 -21.79
C PRO A 12 13.52 32.07 -21.49
N LEU A 13 14.41 32.26 -22.46
CA LEU A 13 15.84 32.10 -22.27
C LEU A 13 16.43 33.37 -21.64
N VAL A 14 16.79 33.31 -20.36
CA VAL A 14 17.24 34.46 -19.54
C VAL A 14 18.60 34.22 -18.87
N LEU A 15 19.43 35.26 -18.86
CA LEU A 15 20.85 35.26 -18.46
C LEU A 15 21.10 35.20 -16.93
N SER A 16 22.24 34.63 -16.52
CA SER A 16 23.12 35.22 -15.49
C SER A 16 24.60 34.95 -15.80
N ALA A 17 25.42 35.90 -15.35
CA ALA A 17 26.86 35.74 -15.24
C ALA A 17 27.17 35.30 -13.80
N ASN A 18 27.88 34.18 -13.66
CA ASN A 18 28.55 33.70 -12.44
C ASN A 18 27.81 33.99 -11.11
N GLY A 19 26.52 33.64 -11.04
CA GLY A 19 25.78 33.51 -9.80
C GLY A 19 25.53 34.78 -8.98
N HIS A 20 26.07 35.96 -9.33
CA HIS A 20 25.94 37.15 -8.47
C HIS A 20 25.70 38.54 -9.13
N ASP A 21 25.75 38.72 -10.46
CA ASP A 21 25.18 39.92 -11.15
C ASP A 21 25.18 39.72 -12.69
N PRO A 22 24.18 40.19 -13.48
CA PRO A 22 24.15 39.94 -14.92
C PRO A 22 25.04 40.91 -15.72
N GLU A 23 26.05 40.38 -16.43
CA GLU A 23 26.96 41.15 -17.30
C GLU A 23 26.24 41.73 -18.54
N TYR A 24 25.24 41.03 -19.09
CA TYR A 24 24.53 41.42 -20.33
C TYR A 24 23.00 41.37 -20.19
N LYS A 25 22.39 42.43 -19.66
CA LYS A 25 20.93 42.52 -19.45
C LYS A 25 20.09 42.46 -20.74
N TRP A 26 20.68 42.81 -21.89
CA TRP A 26 19.97 42.88 -23.18
C TRP A 26 19.61 41.51 -23.77
N PHE A 27 20.06 40.38 -23.19
CA PHE A 27 19.68 39.05 -23.68
C PHE A 27 18.17 38.81 -23.59
N THR A 28 17.49 39.40 -22.61
CA THR A 28 16.02 39.34 -22.50
C THR A 28 15.34 40.03 -23.68
N ASP A 29 15.99 41.00 -24.31
CA ASP A 29 15.43 41.75 -25.43
C ASP A 29 15.43 40.94 -26.73
N LEU A 30 16.14 39.80 -26.76
CA LEU A 30 16.12 38.87 -27.89
C LEU A 30 14.85 38.00 -27.91
N ASP A 31 14.06 37.98 -26.82
CA ASP A 31 12.82 37.21 -26.65
C ASP A 31 12.95 35.74 -27.11
N LEU A 32 14.12 35.15 -26.84
CA LEU A 32 14.40 33.78 -27.20
C LEU A 32 13.65 32.83 -26.28
N GLN A 33 13.13 31.78 -26.86
CA GLN A 33 12.20 30.87 -26.22
C GLN A 33 12.55 29.43 -26.57
N TRP A 34 12.50 28.53 -25.59
CA TRP A 34 12.79 27.12 -25.79
C TRP A 34 11.87 26.22 -24.98
N TYR A 35 11.64 24.99 -25.44
CA TYR A 35 10.79 24.05 -24.74
C TYR A 35 11.47 23.51 -23.48
N ALA A 36 10.71 23.33 -22.39
CA ALA A 36 11.21 22.70 -21.17
C ALA A 36 11.47 21.19 -21.33
N LEU A 37 10.70 20.52 -22.20
CA LEU A 37 10.74 19.07 -22.39
C LEU A 37 11.24 18.70 -23.80
N PRO A 38 12.34 17.94 -23.95
CA PRO A 38 12.77 17.42 -25.24
C PRO A 38 11.89 16.23 -25.63
N ALA A 39 10.80 16.51 -26.34
CA ALA A 39 9.93 15.50 -26.92
C ALA A 39 10.25 15.31 -28.40
N VAL A 40 10.70 14.11 -28.79
CA VAL A 40 10.89 13.77 -30.20
C VAL A 40 9.68 13.01 -30.69
N ALA A 41 8.97 13.60 -31.66
CA ALA A 41 7.90 12.93 -32.40
C ALA A 41 8.40 12.53 -33.79
N SER A 42 7.80 11.51 -34.40
CA SER A 42 8.14 10.98 -35.74
C SER A 42 9.33 10.00 -35.79
N LEU A 43 9.71 9.40 -34.66
CA LEU A 43 10.53 8.19 -34.64
C LEU A 43 9.65 6.94 -34.45
N MET A 44 10.05 5.85 -35.07
CA MET A 44 9.48 4.53 -34.88
C MET A 44 10.33 3.79 -33.85
N PHE A 45 9.72 3.28 -32.78
CA PHE A 45 10.41 2.38 -31.87
C PHE A 45 10.28 0.94 -32.39
N ASP A 46 11.40 0.30 -32.71
CA ASP A 46 11.46 -1.11 -33.10
C ASP A 46 12.02 -1.95 -31.96
N CYS A 47 11.20 -2.87 -31.48
CA CYS A 47 11.57 -3.86 -30.47
C CYS A 47 11.63 -5.27 -31.08
N GLY A 48 12.70 -5.54 -31.85
CA GLY A 48 12.98 -6.87 -32.38
C GLY A 48 11.99 -7.33 -33.46
N GLY A 49 11.56 -6.40 -34.33
CA GLY A 49 10.57 -6.61 -35.39
C GLY A 49 9.15 -6.18 -35.04
N LEU A 50 8.93 -5.66 -33.82
CA LEU A 50 7.67 -5.01 -33.43
C LEU A 50 7.84 -3.49 -33.55
N GLU A 51 7.13 -2.90 -34.51
CA GLU A 51 7.23 -1.49 -34.86
C GLU A 51 6.12 -0.67 -34.18
N PHE A 52 6.53 0.36 -33.45
CA PHE A 52 5.66 1.33 -32.79
C PHE A 52 5.88 2.71 -33.41
N PRO A 53 5.08 3.09 -34.42
CA PRO A 53 5.28 4.33 -35.20
C PRO A 53 4.87 5.61 -34.46
N ALA A 54 4.43 5.50 -33.20
CA ALA A 54 4.01 6.65 -32.39
C ALA A 54 4.48 6.48 -30.93
N ALA A 55 5.63 5.86 -30.73
CA ALA A 55 6.24 5.75 -29.41
C ALA A 55 6.93 7.09 -29.06
N PRO A 56 6.45 7.84 -28.05
CA PRO A 56 7.13 9.04 -27.61
C PRO A 56 8.48 8.66 -26.98
N PHE A 57 9.47 9.54 -27.15
CA PHE A 57 10.76 9.49 -26.46
C PHE A 57 10.98 10.82 -25.77
N ASN A 58 11.33 10.78 -24.49
CA ASN A 58 11.78 11.93 -23.73
C ASN A 58 13.21 11.68 -23.22
N GLY A 59 13.94 12.77 -23.00
CA GLY A 59 15.27 12.76 -22.43
C GLY A 59 15.55 14.08 -21.69
N TRP A 60 16.83 14.42 -21.59
CA TRP A 60 17.29 15.67 -20.99
C TRP A 60 18.04 16.46 -22.06
N TYR A 61 17.93 17.79 -22.05
CA TYR A 61 18.70 18.61 -22.96
C TYR A 61 20.18 18.62 -22.58
N MET A 62 21.05 18.60 -23.59
CA MET A 62 22.44 18.99 -23.45
C MET A 62 22.59 20.45 -23.88
N VAL A 63 23.28 21.26 -23.09
CA VAL A 63 23.44 22.71 -23.34
C VAL A 63 23.93 23.01 -24.76
N SER A 64 24.88 22.25 -25.28
CA SER A 64 25.47 22.49 -26.61
C SER A 64 24.52 22.15 -27.75
N GLU A 65 23.49 21.32 -27.55
CA GLU A 65 22.45 21.13 -28.57
C GLU A 65 21.62 22.40 -28.73
N ILE A 66 21.20 23.03 -27.61
CA ILE A 66 20.42 24.27 -27.63
C ILE A 66 21.31 25.46 -28.02
N GLY A 67 22.33 25.75 -27.21
CA GLY A 67 23.12 26.97 -27.31
C GLY A 67 24.03 27.00 -28.54
N THR A 68 24.67 25.88 -28.86
CA THR A 68 25.65 25.81 -29.95
C THR A 68 25.01 25.42 -31.28
N ARG A 69 24.24 24.33 -31.33
CA ARG A 69 23.64 23.87 -32.59
C ARG A 69 22.39 24.65 -32.92
N ASP A 70 21.38 24.70 -32.06
CA ASP A 70 20.10 25.31 -32.45
C ASP A 70 20.16 26.83 -32.57
N LEU A 71 20.69 27.51 -31.56
CA LEU A 71 20.70 28.97 -31.51
C LEU A 71 21.79 29.59 -32.41
N CYS A 72 23.01 29.06 -32.37
CA CYS A 72 24.17 29.71 -32.98
C CYS A 72 24.56 29.20 -34.38
N ASP A 73 24.11 28.01 -34.80
CA ASP A 73 24.44 27.46 -36.12
C ASP A 73 23.88 28.37 -37.24
N PRO A 74 24.69 28.75 -38.24
CA PRO A 74 24.25 29.55 -39.39
C PRO A 74 23.08 28.96 -40.19
N HIS A 75 22.88 27.64 -40.14
CA HIS A 75 21.80 26.95 -40.82
C HIS A 75 20.51 26.84 -39.99
N ARG A 76 20.51 27.34 -38.74
CA ARG A 76 19.37 27.32 -37.81
C ARG A 76 18.95 28.74 -37.42
N PHE A 77 18.93 29.07 -36.13
CA PHE A 77 18.49 30.40 -35.68
C PHE A 77 19.53 31.50 -35.93
N ASN A 78 20.82 31.14 -36.06
CA ASN A 78 21.91 32.04 -36.46
C ASN A 78 21.99 33.36 -35.65
N ILE A 79 21.86 33.30 -34.32
CA ILE A 79 21.86 34.51 -33.46
C ILE A 79 23.28 35.04 -33.16
N LEU A 80 24.32 34.31 -33.57
CA LEU A 80 25.68 34.49 -33.09
C LEU A 80 26.25 35.89 -33.39
N GLU A 81 25.99 36.43 -34.59
CA GLU A 81 26.43 37.78 -34.97
C GLU A 81 25.71 38.87 -34.17
N THR A 82 24.41 38.69 -33.90
CA THR A 82 23.61 39.61 -33.08
C THR A 82 24.16 39.68 -31.66
N VAL A 83 24.42 38.51 -31.05
CA VAL A 83 25.04 38.40 -29.73
C VAL A 83 26.42 39.05 -29.72
N GLY A 84 27.28 38.74 -30.71
CA GLY A 84 28.62 39.32 -30.82
C GLY A 84 28.63 40.85 -30.90
N ARG A 85 27.70 41.45 -31.66
CA ARG A 85 27.56 42.91 -31.75
C ARG A 85 27.08 43.53 -30.44
N GLN A 86 26.12 42.90 -29.75
CA GLN A 86 25.58 43.37 -28.48
C GLN A 86 26.59 43.24 -27.31
N MET A 87 27.50 42.27 -27.40
CA MET A 87 28.67 42.16 -26.51
C MET A 87 29.77 43.21 -26.81
N GLY A 88 29.62 44.01 -27.87
CA GLY A 88 30.63 44.98 -28.31
C GLY A 88 31.85 44.37 -28.99
N LEU A 89 31.75 43.13 -29.51
CA LEU A 89 32.84 42.47 -30.23
C LEU A 89 32.93 42.95 -31.69
N ASP A 90 34.15 43.02 -32.23
CA ASP A 90 34.36 43.34 -33.65
C ASP A 90 34.04 42.12 -34.54
N THR A 91 32.83 42.09 -35.10
CA THR A 91 32.35 40.96 -35.92
C THR A 91 32.95 40.91 -37.34
N ARG A 92 33.76 41.89 -37.74
CA ARG A 92 34.29 42.01 -39.11
C ARG A 92 35.47 41.06 -39.39
N SER A 93 36.22 40.65 -38.37
CA SER A 93 37.38 39.76 -38.52
C SER A 93 37.22 38.51 -37.67
N PRO A 94 37.32 37.30 -38.25
CA PRO A 94 37.27 36.07 -37.47
C PRO A 94 38.51 35.85 -36.58
N THR A 95 39.61 36.60 -36.80
CA THR A 95 40.89 36.40 -36.09
C THR A 95 40.85 36.76 -34.60
N ASN A 96 39.83 37.49 -34.16
CA ASN A 96 39.67 37.89 -32.75
C ASN A 96 38.82 36.90 -31.93
N LEU A 97 38.41 35.78 -32.54
CA LEU A 97 37.60 34.71 -31.94
C LEU A 97 36.27 35.22 -31.36
N TRP A 98 35.69 36.26 -31.99
CA TRP A 98 34.41 36.81 -31.53
C TRP A 98 33.29 35.78 -31.54
N LYS A 99 33.32 34.85 -32.52
CA LYS A 99 32.36 33.77 -32.65
C LYS A 99 32.42 32.84 -31.44
N ASP A 100 33.62 32.41 -31.07
CA ASP A 100 33.84 31.50 -29.94
C ASP A 100 33.42 32.15 -28.62
N LYS A 101 33.75 33.44 -28.42
CA LYS A 101 33.33 34.21 -27.24
C LYS A 101 31.81 34.32 -27.13
N ALA A 102 31.15 34.74 -28.22
CA ALA A 102 29.70 34.86 -28.24
C ALA A 102 29.01 33.50 -28.06
N LEU A 103 29.60 32.43 -28.61
CA LEU A 103 29.08 31.06 -28.50
C LEU A 103 29.07 30.59 -27.04
N VAL A 104 30.16 30.82 -26.32
CA VAL A 104 30.27 30.46 -24.89
C VAL A 104 29.21 31.20 -24.07
N GLU A 105 29.04 32.51 -24.28
CA GLU A 105 28.03 33.29 -23.56
C GLU A 105 26.60 32.81 -23.81
N VAL A 106 26.26 32.41 -25.03
CA VAL A 106 24.94 31.84 -25.32
C VAL A 106 24.71 30.54 -24.55
N ASN A 107 25.71 29.67 -24.43
CA ASN A 107 25.58 28.42 -23.67
C ASN A 107 25.43 28.69 -22.16
N ILE A 108 26.14 29.69 -21.62
CA ILE A 108 25.99 30.12 -20.22
C ILE A 108 24.56 30.63 -19.96
N ALA A 109 24.04 31.46 -20.86
CA ALA A 109 22.67 31.98 -20.75
C ALA A 109 21.62 30.85 -20.76
N VAL A 110 21.79 29.83 -21.61
CA VAL A 110 20.89 28.67 -21.64
C VAL A 110 20.94 27.89 -20.31
N LEU A 111 22.13 27.55 -19.79
CA LEU A 111 22.26 26.83 -18.52
C LEU A 111 21.56 27.57 -17.37
N HIS A 112 21.84 28.87 -17.25
CA HIS A 112 21.24 29.69 -16.21
C HIS A 112 19.71 29.74 -16.33
N SER A 113 19.19 29.92 -17.54
CA SER A 113 17.76 30.00 -17.77
C SER A 113 17.03 28.73 -17.33
N PHE A 114 17.62 27.57 -17.62
CA PHE A 114 17.07 26.28 -17.20
C PHE A 114 17.16 26.09 -15.68
N GLN A 115 18.31 26.41 -15.08
CA GLN A 115 18.51 26.32 -13.63
C GLN A 115 17.59 27.25 -12.83
N SER A 116 17.44 28.50 -13.26
CA SER A 116 16.58 29.50 -12.58
C SER A 116 15.10 29.15 -12.60
N LEU A 117 14.67 28.34 -13.57
CA LEU A 117 13.31 27.84 -13.71
C LEU A 117 13.15 26.39 -13.19
N ASN A 118 14.16 25.85 -12.49
CA ASN A 118 14.20 24.48 -11.98
C ASN A 118 13.92 23.41 -13.07
N VAL A 119 14.41 23.64 -14.29
CA VAL A 119 14.35 22.67 -15.40
C VAL A 119 15.71 22.03 -15.59
N THR A 120 15.75 20.71 -15.62
CA THR A 120 17.00 19.95 -15.70
C THR A 120 17.64 20.05 -17.09
N ILE A 121 18.93 20.35 -17.11
CA ILE A 121 19.79 20.40 -18.30
C ILE A 121 21.17 19.89 -17.92
N VAL A 122 21.89 19.25 -18.85
CA VAL A 122 23.26 18.77 -18.61
C VAL A 122 24.27 19.55 -19.44
N ASP A 123 25.43 19.85 -18.86
CA ASP A 123 26.56 20.39 -19.60
C ASP A 123 27.31 19.29 -20.37
N HIS A 124 28.01 19.67 -21.43
CA HIS A 124 28.66 18.73 -22.33
C HIS A 124 29.89 18.05 -21.73
N HIS A 125 30.53 18.61 -20.69
CA HIS A 125 31.66 17.96 -20.01
C HIS A 125 31.18 16.83 -19.11
N SER A 126 30.18 17.10 -18.26
CA SER A 126 29.56 16.08 -17.41
C SER A 126 28.94 14.96 -18.24
N ALA A 127 28.27 15.31 -19.34
CA ALA A 127 27.72 14.32 -20.28
C ALA A 127 28.80 13.44 -20.91
N ALA A 128 29.92 14.03 -21.34
CA ALA A 128 31.05 13.29 -21.90
C ALA A 128 31.70 12.32 -20.89
N GLU A 129 31.89 12.75 -19.64
CA GLU A 129 32.41 11.87 -18.57
C GLU A 129 31.45 10.70 -18.27
N SER A 130 30.14 10.99 -18.22
CA SER A 130 29.12 9.95 -18.06
C SER A 130 29.13 8.95 -19.22
N PHE A 131 29.29 9.44 -20.45
CA PHE A 131 29.39 8.60 -21.65
C PHE A 131 30.62 7.68 -21.61
N MET A 132 31.76 8.11 -21.05
CA MET A 132 32.94 7.25 -20.96
C MET A 132 32.69 5.99 -20.11
N LYS A 133 31.90 6.10 -19.04
CA LYS A 133 31.48 4.92 -18.25
C LYS A 133 30.60 3.96 -19.07
N HIS A 134 29.75 4.50 -19.95
CA HIS A 134 28.98 3.69 -20.88
C HIS A 134 29.89 3.01 -21.91
N PHE A 135 30.83 3.76 -22.50
CA PHE A 135 31.80 3.26 -23.46
C PHE A 135 32.63 2.09 -22.90
N GLU A 136 33.17 2.22 -21.69
CA GLU A 136 33.94 1.15 -21.03
C GLU A 136 33.10 -0.12 -20.81
N ASN A 137 31.83 0.05 -20.41
CA ASN A 137 30.91 -1.06 -20.22
C ASN A 137 30.59 -1.78 -21.54
N GLU A 138 30.33 -1.01 -22.61
CA GLU A 138 30.08 -1.56 -23.94
C GLU A 138 31.32 -2.27 -24.50
N GLN A 139 32.51 -1.67 -24.32
CA GLN A 139 33.78 -2.28 -24.70
C GLN A 139 33.99 -3.63 -23.98
N ARG A 140 33.70 -3.70 -22.69
CA ARG A 140 33.80 -4.92 -21.88
C ARG A 140 32.78 -5.99 -22.28
N LEU A 141 31.54 -5.60 -22.58
CA LEU A 141 30.44 -6.53 -22.84
C LEU A 141 30.39 -7.00 -24.29
N ARG A 142 30.75 -6.13 -25.25
CA ARG A 142 30.51 -6.31 -26.69
C ARG A 142 31.74 -6.10 -27.55
N GLY A 143 32.87 -5.65 -26.99
CA GLY A 143 34.11 -5.40 -27.73
C GLY A 143 34.11 -4.10 -28.55
N GLY A 144 33.09 -3.25 -28.37
CA GLY A 144 32.93 -1.96 -29.05
C GLY A 144 31.71 -1.22 -28.52
N CYS A 145 31.65 0.10 -28.73
CA CYS A 145 30.51 0.93 -28.36
C CYS A 145 29.70 1.33 -29.62
N PRO A 146 28.38 1.04 -29.68
CA PRO A 146 27.50 1.37 -30.80
C PRO A 146 27.13 2.85 -30.79
N ALA A 147 28.01 3.69 -31.31
CA ALA A 147 27.81 5.13 -31.34
C ALA A 147 28.41 5.77 -32.59
N ASP A 148 27.91 6.95 -32.93
CA ASP A 148 28.44 7.79 -34.01
C ASP A 148 29.15 9.01 -33.39
N TRP A 149 30.42 9.17 -33.72
CA TRP A 149 31.27 10.25 -33.22
C TRP A 149 30.65 11.63 -33.43
N VAL A 150 29.96 11.84 -34.57
CA VAL A 150 29.32 13.13 -34.92
C VAL A 150 28.22 13.51 -33.93
N TRP A 151 27.57 12.53 -33.30
CA TRP A 151 26.49 12.75 -32.34
C TRP A 151 26.96 12.82 -30.89
N ILE A 152 28.09 12.18 -30.58
CA ILE A 152 28.58 12.10 -29.19
C ILE A 152 29.55 13.23 -28.86
N VAL A 153 30.39 13.64 -29.80
CA VAL A 153 31.37 14.68 -29.53
C VAL A 153 30.68 16.05 -29.55
N PRO A 154 30.80 16.83 -28.46
CA PRO A 154 30.12 18.11 -28.40
C PRO A 154 30.75 19.11 -29.37
N PRO A 155 29.93 19.95 -30.02
CA PRO A 155 30.41 20.95 -30.98
C PRO A 155 31.15 22.11 -30.30
N LEU A 156 30.92 22.33 -29.00
CA LEU A 156 31.65 23.28 -28.17
C LEU A 156 32.71 22.51 -27.37
N SER A 157 33.96 22.99 -27.41
CA SER A 157 35.06 22.44 -26.59
C SER A 157 35.31 20.93 -26.75
N GLY A 158 34.97 20.34 -27.90
CA GLY A 158 35.07 18.89 -28.12
C GLY A 158 36.44 18.31 -27.79
N SER A 159 37.53 18.93 -28.25
CA SER A 159 38.91 18.41 -28.08
C SER A 159 39.40 18.29 -26.64
N ILE A 160 38.74 18.96 -25.69
CA ILE A 160 39.07 18.85 -24.26
C ILE A 160 38.12 17.91 -23.51
N THR A 161 37.23 17.21 -24.22
CA THR A 161 36.39 16.15 -23.67
C THR A 161 37.02 14.77 -23.91
N PRO A 162 36.85 13.81 -22.98
CA PRO A 162 37.47 12.49 -23.11
C PRO A 162 36.94 11.70 -24.32
N VAL A 163 35.72 12.01 -24.78
CA VAL A 163 35.06 11.34 -25.92
C VAL A 163 35.71 11.68 -27.27
N PHE A 164 36.40 12.80 -27.39
CA PHE A 164 36.96 13.28 -28.67
C PHE A 164 37.99 12.32 -29.27
N HIS A 165 38.80 11.70 -28.41
CA HIS A 165 39.88 10.80 -28.80
C HIS A 165 39.45 9.33 -28.93
N GLN A 166 38.16 9.02 -28.77
CA GLN A 166 37.67 7.64 -28.80
C GLN A 166 37.19 7.24 -30.18
N GLU A 167 37.56 6.03 -30.60
CA GLU A 167 36.98 5.37 -31.76
C GLU A 167 35.69 4.65 -31.35
N MET A 168 34.61 4.88 -32.09
CA MET A 168 33.30 4.27 -31.86
C MET A 168 32.95 3.39 -33.06
N SER A 169 32.29 2.26 -32.79
CA SER A 169 31.89 1.32 -33.83
C SER A 169 30.44 1.58 -34.20
N LEU A 170 30.18 2.05 -35.43
CA LEU A 170 28.82 2.32 -35.86
C LEU A 170 28.08 1.02 -36.22
N TYR A 171 27.37 0.45 -35.26
CA TYR A 171 26.43 -0.65 -35.48
C TYR A 171 25.15 -0.43 -34.68
N TYR A 172 24.04 -0.96 -35.19
CA TYR A 172 22.71 -0.74 -34.63
C TYR A 172 22.27 -1.92 -33.77
N LEU A 173 21.86 -1.64 -32.54
CA LEU A 173 21.28 -2.62 -31.63
C LEU A 173 19.76 -2.45 -31.58
N LYS A 174 19.04 -3.57 -31.42
CA LYS A 174 17.61 -3.56 -31.10
C LYS A 174 17.41 -3.84 -29.61
N PRO A 175 16.42 -3.22 -28.93
CA PRO A 175 15.46 -2.27 -29.48
C PRO A 175 16.08 -0.91 -29.82
N SER A 176 15.57 -0.23 -30.85
CA SER A 176 16.06 1.08 -31.32
C SER A 176 14.92 2.03 -31.67
N TYR A 177 15.20 3.34 -31.64
CA TYR A 177 14.38 4.34 -32.31
C TYR A 177 14.95 4.62 -33.70
N GLU A 178 14.09 4.60 -34.72
CA GLU A 178 14.47 4.79 -36.12
C GLU A 178 13.64 5.88 -36.77
N TYR A 179 14.22 6.58 -37.74
CA TYR A 179 13.46 7.51 -38.57
C TYR A 179 12.46 6.75 -39.44
N GLN A 180 11.26 7.32 -39.55
CA GLN A 180 10.19 6.80 -40.39
C GLN A 180 9.61 7.92 -41.25
N ASP A 181 8.93 7.54 -42.33
CA ASP A 181 8.22 8.51 -43.16
C ASP A 181 7.13 9.22 -42.33
N PRO A 182 7.01 10.55 -42.44
CA PRO A 182 5.98 11.28 -41.73
C PRO A 182 4.58 10.74 -42.01
N ALA A 183 3.80 10.52 -40.95
CA ALA A 183 2.48 9.89 -41.04
C ALA A 183 1.55 10.60 -42.03
N TRP A 184 1.64 11.93 -42.20
CA TRP A 184 0.79 12.65 -43.16
C TRP A 184 1.15 12.40 -44.63
N LYS A 185 2.31 11.83 -44.94
CA LYS A 185 2.70 11.42 -46.31
C LYS A 185 2.19 10.02 -46.66
N THR A 186 2.14 9.12 -45.67
CA THR A 186 1.82 7.69 -45.86
C THR A 186 0.37 7.36 -45.47
N HIS A 187 -0.24 8.14 -44.58
CA HIS A 187 -1.59 7.90 -44.08
C HIS A 187 -2.65 8.42 -45.05
N VAL A 188 -3.44 7.49 -45.61
CA VAL A 188 -4.61 7.82 -46.42
C VAL A 188 -5.78 8.14 -45.49
N TRP A 189 -6.05 9.43 -45.31
CA TRP A 189 -7.21 9.93 -44.57
C TRP A 189 -8.51 9.45 -45.20
N LYS A 190 -9.16 8.46 -44.58
CA LYS A 190 -10.51 8.05 -44.97
C LYS A 190 -11.48 9.14 -44.51
N LYS A 191 -11.87 10.03 -45.43
CA LYS A 191 -12.95 10.98 -45.19
C LYS A 191 -14.20 10.19 -44.81
N THR A 192 -14.74 10.47 -43.63
CA THR A 192 -16.00 9.93 -43.13
C THR A 192 -17.15 10.54 -43.93
N LYS A 193 -17.33 10.13 -45.19
CA LYS A 193 -18.57 10.31 -45.93
C LYS A 193 -18.91 9.03 -46.70
N ASP A 194 -20.18 8.67 -46.56
CA ASP A 194 -20.89 7.56 -47.16
C ASP A 194 -20.62 6.18 -46.56
N VAL A 195 -21.14 6.00 -45.33
CA VAL A 195 -21.66 4.71 -44.89
C VAL A 195 -22.88 4.39 -45.75
N ASN A 196 -22.62 3.89 -46.96
CA ASN A 196 -23.64 3.31 -47.79
C ASN A 196 -24.07 1.99 -47.14
N ARG A 197 -25.36 1.90 -46.82
CA ARG A 197 -26.04 0.67 -46.38
C ARG A 197 -25.82 -0.40 -47.45
N ASN A 198 -24.92 -1.35 -47.19
CA ASN A 198 -24.77 -2.69 -47.78
C ASN A 198 -23.31 -3.10 -48.02
N SER A 199 -22.45 -3.06 -47.00
CA SER A 199 -21.22 -3.85 -47.02
C SER A 199 -21.13 -4.79 -45.82
N VAL A 200 -20.88 -6.05 -46.16
CA VAL A 200 -20.84 -7.23 -45.29
C VAL A 200 -19.94 -6.98 -44.07
N ARG A 201 -20.49 -7.18 -42.86
CA ARG A 201 -19.75 -7.15 -41.59
C ARG A 201 -18.52 -8.06 -41.69
N LYS A 202 -17.32 -7.49 -41.69
CA LYS A 202 -16.08 -8.27 -41.51
C LYS A 202 -16.12 -8.96 -40.16
N THR A 203 -16.12 -10.29 -40.18
CA THR A 203 -16.12 -11.16 -39.01
C THR A 203 -14.83 -10.93 -38.21
N LYS A 204 -14.96 -10.56 -36.93
CA LYS A 204 -13.82 -10.45 -36.01
C LYS A 204 -13.11 -11.82 -35.95
N ARG A 205 -11.82 -11.88 -36.29
CA ARG A 205 -11.00 -13.09 -36.15
C ARG A 205 -10.98 -13.48 -34.67
N LYS A 206 -11.52 -14.66 -34.34
CA LYS A 206 -11.43 -15.25 -33.00
C LYS A 206 -10.03 -15.88 -32.87
N PHE A 207 -9.21 -15.36 -31.96
CA PHE A 207 -7.91 -15.95 -31.61
C PHE A 207 -8.12 -17.28 -30.89
N ARG A 208 -7.26 -18.27 -31.16
CA ARG A 208 -7.38 -19.58 -30.49
C ARG A 208 -6.78 -19.49 -29.09
N PHE A 209 -7.40 -20.16 -28.12
CA PHE A 209 -6.98 -20.17 -26.70
C PHE A 209 -5.48 -20.44 -26.48
N LYS A 210 -4.86 -21.27 -27.33
CA LYS A 210 -3.43 -21.61 -27.26
C LYS A 210 -2.49 -20.45 -27.62
N GLU A 211 -2.94 -19.51 -28.46
CA GLU A 211 -2.19 -18.31 -28.83
C GLU A 211 -2.28 -17.26 -27.71
N ILE A 212 -3.47 -17.10 -27.12
CA ILE A 212 -3.71 -16.25 -25.95
C ILE A 212 -2.89 -16.75 -24.76
N ALA A 213 -2.90 -18.06 -24.47
CA ALA A 213 -2.12 -18.65 -23.38
C ALA A 213 -0.61 -18.47 -23.56
N ARG A 214 -0.10 -18.49 -24.80
CA ARG A 214 1.33 -18.19 -25.06
C ARG A 214 1.66 -16.72 -24.87
N ALA A 215 0.77 -15.82 -25.28
CA ALA A 215 0.94 -14.39 -25.07
C ALA A 215 0.93 -14.04 -23.58
N VAL A 216 -0.04 -14.57 -22.82
CA VAL A 216 -0.12 -14.43 -21.35
C VAL A 216 1.12 -15.02 -20.66
N LYS A 217 1.61 -16.18 -21.11
CA LYS A 217 2.85 -16.77 -20.56
C LYS A 217 4.09 -15.94 -20.89
N PHE A 218 4.14 -15.35 -22.07
CA PHE A 218 5.24 -14.47 -22.47
C PHE A 218 5.26 -13.19 -21.64
N THR A 219 4.09 -12.61 -21.37
CA THR A 219 4.01 -11.34 -20.63
C THR A 219 4.04 -11.51 -19.12
N SER A 220 3.52 -12.61 -18.59
CA SER A 220 3.81 -13.04 -17.21
C SER A 220 5.32 -13.26 -17.03
N LYS A 221 6.02 -13.83 -18.01
CA LYS A 221 7.50 -13.92 -17.98
C LYS A 221 8.19 -12.56 -18.11
N LEU A 222 7.63 -11.61 -18.86
CA LEU A 222 8.22 -10.29 -19.06
C LEU A 222 7.98 -9.37 -17.85
N PHE A 223 6.78 -9.39 -17.27
CA PHE A 223 6.44 -8.79 -15.98
C PHE A 223 7.24 -9.44 -14.85
N GLY A 224 7.34 -10.77 -14.82
CA GLY A 224 8.18 -11.48 -13.87
C GLY A 224 9.66 -11.07 -13.97
N LYS A 225 10.17 -10.84 -15.19
CA LYS A 225 11.54 -10.32 -15.42
C LYS A 225 11.71 -8.83 -15.11
N ALA A 226 10.66 -8.02 -15.23
CA ALA A 226 10.69 -6.59 -14.90
C ALA A 226 10.58 -6.38 -13.38
N LEU A 227 9.70 -7.14 -12.71
CA LEU A 227 9.56 -7.18 -11.26
C LEU A 227 10.79 -7.80 -10.59
N SER A 228 11.43 -8.82 -11.19
CA SER A 228 12.67 -9.39 -10.66
C SER A 228 13.89 -8.48 -10.78
N LYS A 229 13.78 -7.35 -11.51
CA LYS A 229 14.82 -6.30 -11.54
C LYS A 229 14.60 -5.25 -10.45
N ARG A 230 13.39 -5.14 -9.89
CA ARG A 230 13.09 -4.25 -8.76
C ARG A 230 13.56 -4.92 -7.47
N ILE A 231 13.94 -4.10 -6.51
CA ILE A 231 14.37 -4.57 -5.19
C ILE A 231 13.17 -5.20 -4.49
N LYS A 232 13.36 -6.39 -3.96
CA LYS A 232 12.32 -7.12 -3.22
C LYS A 232 12.12 -6.46 -1.85
N ALA A 233 10.88 -6.12 -1.55
CA ALA A 233 10.47 -5.60 -0.25
C ALA A 233 9.46 -6.58 0.37
N THR A 234 9.89 -7.33 1.38
CA THR A 234 9.05 -8.31 2.07
C THR A 234 8.42 -7.63 3.29
N ILE A 235 7.10 -7.54 3.32
CA ILE A 235 6.31 -6.95 4.41
C ILE A 235 5.68 -8.09 5.21
N LEU A 236 6.18 -8.31 6.42
CA LEU A 236 5.71 -9.34 7.34
C LEU A 236 4.70 -8.75 8.32
N TYR A 237 3.60 -9.46 8.56
CA TYR A 237 2.66 -9.07 9.59
C TYR A 237 2.28 -10.20 10.54
N ALA A 238 1.99 -9.81 11.78
CA ALA A 238 1.31 -10.65 12.75
C ALA A 238 0.17 -9.86 13.41
N THR A 239 -0.98 -10.50 13.54
CA THR A 239 -2.24 -9.85 13.88
C THR A 239 -3.20 -10.84 14.54
N GLU A 240 -3.93 -10.37 15.56
CA GLU A 240 -5.06 -11.12 16.14
C GLU A 240 -6.40 -10.68 15.53
N THR A 241 -6.62 -9.36 15.47
CA THR A 241 -7.91 -8.76 15.10
C THR A 241 -7.94 -8.24 13.66
N GLY A 242 -6.87 -8.42 12.89
CA GLY A 242 -6.76 -8.00 11.49
C GLY A 242 -6.23 -6.57 11.25
N LYS A 243 -6.04 -5.74 12.29
CA LYS A 243 -5.53 -4.36 12.14
C LYS A 243 -4.12 -4.32 11.51
N SER A 244 -3.18 -5.14 11.99
CA SER A 244 -1.82 -5.17 11.45
C SER A 244 -1.78 -5.70 10.01
N GLU A 245 -2.63 -6.67 9.66
CA GLU A 245 -2.79 -7.15 8.28
C GLU A 245 -3.28 -6.02 7.37
N MET A 246 -4.28 -5.25 7.80
CA MET A 246 -4.78 -4.11 7.05
C MET A 246 -3.67 -3.08 6.78
N TYR A 247 -2.91 -2.69 7.81
CA TYR A 247 -1.79 -1.76 7.64
C TYR A 247 -0.67 -2.33 6.77
N ALA A 248 -0.36 -3.63 6.89
CA ALA A 248 0.62 -4.30 6.03
C ALA A 248 0.20 -4.31 4.56
N LYS A 249 -1.09 -4.52 4.26
CA LYS A 249 -1.64 -4.42 2.89
C LYS A 249 -1.53 -3.02 2.32
N LYS A 250 -1.91 -2.00 3.11
CA LYS A 250 -1.72 -0.58 2.73
C LYS A 250 -0.25 -0.27 2.44
N LEU A 251 0.64 -0.76 3.31
CA LEU A 251 2.08 -0.61 3.10
C LEU A 251 2.56 -1.31 1.83
N GLY A 252 2.00 -2.47 1.51
CA GLY A 252 2.27 -3.20 0.26
C GLY A 252 1.84 -2.46 -0.99
N GLU A 253 0.70 -1.78 -0.96
CA GLU A 253 0.25 -0.89 -2.04
C GLU A 253 1.24 0.26 -2.24
N ILE A 254 1.63 0.94 -1.15
CA ILE A 254 2.61 2.05 -1.16
C ILE A 254 3.96 1.59 -1.72
N PHE A 255 4.52 0.50 -1.20
CA PHE A 255 5.82 -0.01 -1.64
C PHE A 255 5.76 -0.62 -3.05
N GLY A 256 4.61 -1.13 -3.49
CA GLY A 256 4.43 -1.72 -4.82
C GLY A 256 4.65 -0.75 -5.99
N HIS A 257 4.57 0.56 -5.74
CA HIS A 257 4.88 1.58 -6.76
C HIS A 257 6.34 1.48 -7.23
N THR A 258 7.29 1.35 -6.29
CA THR A 258 8.74 1.39 -6.58
C THR A 258 9.42 0.02 -6.41
N PHE A 259 9.03 -0.73 -5.39
CA PHE A 259 9.61 -2.02 -5.01
C PHE A 259 8.80 -3.20 -5.58
N ASN A 260 9.40 -4.39 -5.59
CA ASN A 260 8.65 -5.63 -5.71
C ASN A 260 8.14 -6.01 -4.32
N ALA A 261 7.04 -5.38 -3.90
CA ALA A 261 6.46 -5.54 -2.57
C ALA A 261 5.67 -6.86 -2.44
N GLN A 262 5.94 -7.62 -1.38
CA GLN A 262 5.22 -8.85 -1.04
C GLN A 262 4.73 -8.75 0.40
N VAL A 263 3.42 -8.93 0.61
CA VAL A 263 2.82 -8.93 1.94
C VAL A 263 2.57 -10.37 2.37
N CYS A 264 3.14 -10.78 3.49
CA CYS A 264 3.06 -12.15 4.00
C CYS A 264 2.73 -12.18 5.49
N CYS A 265 1.89 -13.14 5.89
CA CYS A 265 1.69 -13.48 7.29
C CYS A 265 2.99 -14.11 7.84
N MET A 266 3.36 -13.79 9.07
CA MET A 266 4.55 -14.38 9.70
C MET A 266 4.49 -15.91 9.80
N ALA A 267 3.30 -16.48 10.03
CA ALA A 267 3.11 -17.94 10.09
C ALA A 267 3.30 -18.65 8.73
N ASP A 268 3.08 -17.93 7.62
CA ASP A 268 3.23 -18.49 6.27
C ASP A 268 4.61 -18.19 5.67
N TYR A 269 5.47 -17.46 6.39
CA TYR A 269 6.78 -17.04 5.91
C TYR A 269 7.88 -18.04 6.27
N ASP A 270 8.56 -18.55 5.25
CA ASP A 270 9.70 -19.44 5.43
C ASP A 270 10.96 -18.63 5.79
N LEU A 271 11.39 -18.78 7.06
CA LEU A 271 12.51 -18.04 7.65
C LEU A 271 13.85 -18.29 6.96
N ILE A 272 14.01 -19.39 6.23
CA ILE A 272 15.25 -19.67 5.47
C ILE A 272 15.54 -18.54 4.47
N ASN A 273 14.49 -17.89 3.95
CA ASN A 273 14.63 -16.82 2.97
C ASN A 273 15.08 -15.48 3.58
N ILE A 274 15.01 -15.31 4.91
CA ILE A 274 15.22 -14.00 5.56
C ILE A 274 16.64 -13.47 5.37
N GLU A 275 17.65 -14.35 5.35
CA GLU A 275 19.06 -14.00 5.11
C GLU A 275 19.30 -13.47 3.69
N HIS A 276 18.39 -13.78 2.76
CA HIS A 276 18.47 -13.39 1.35
C HIS A 276 17.55 -12.21 0.99
N GLU A 277 16.81 -11.68 1.95
CA GLU A 277 15.98 -10.49 1.74
C GLU A 277 16.84 -9.22 1.71
N ALA A 278 16.49 -8.29 0.83
CA ALA A 278 17.14 -6.98 0.79
C ALA A 278 16.47 -5.99 1.76
N LEU A 279 15.13 -6.00 1.80
CA LEU A 279 14.31 -5.13 2.62
C LEU A 279 13.20 -5.92 3.30
N VAL A 280 13.14 -5.87 4.63
CA VAL A 280 12.10 -6.49 5.46
C VAL A 280 11.38 -5.41 6.28
N LEU A 281 10.08 -5.26 6.07
CA LEU A 281 9.24 -4.36 6.85
C LEU A 281 8.32 -5.18 7.73
N VAL A 282 8.24 -4.86 9.02
CA VAL A 282 7.44 -5.61 9.98
C VAL A 282 6.29 -4.75 10.50
N VAL A 283 5.06 -5.24 10.39
CA VAL A 283 3.86 -4.61 10.95
C VAL A 283 3.17 -5.59 11.88
N THR A 284 3.33 -5.43 13.20
CA THR A 284 2.85 -6.43 14.16
C THR A 284 2.11 -5.84 15.34
N SER A 285 1.09 -6.55 15.83
CA SER A 285 0.47 -6.25 17.14
C SER A 285 1.20 -6.99 18.26
N THR A 286 0.91 -6.61 19.50
CA THR A 286 1.27 -7.36 20.72
C THR A 286 -0.02 -7.85 21.36
N PHE A 287 -0.04 -9.08 21.87
CA PHE A 287 -1.21 -9.67 22.52
C PHE A 287 -0.91 -10.15 23.94
N GLY A 288 -1.95 -10.54 24.68
CA GLY A 288 -1.81 -11.09 26.03
C GLY A 288 -1.04 -10.15 26.97
N ASN A 289 0.01 -10.67 27.60
CA ASN A 289 0.85 -9.95 28.55
C ASN A 289 2.16 -9.46 27.92
N GLY A 290 2.14 -9.11 26.63
CA GLY A 290 3.35 -8.74 25.87
C GLY A 290 3.81 -9.82 24.89
N ASP A 291 2.98 -10.84 24.69
CA ASP A 291 3.23 -12.02 23.88
C ASP A 291 3.06 -11.71 22.37
N PRO A 292 3.63 -12.53 21.49
CA PRO A 292 3.33 -12.48 20.07
C PRO A 292 1.84 -12.76 19.83
N PRO A 293 1.25 -12.23 18.75
CA PRO A 293 0.06 -12.82 18.16
C PRO A 293 0.31 -14.29 17.80
N GLU A 294 -0.72 -15.12 17.78
CA GLU A 294 -0.71 -16.55 17.46
C GLU A 294 0.05 -16.80 16.14
N ASN A 295 -0.25 -16.00 15.11
CA ASN A 295 0.39 -16.09 13.80
C ASN A 295 1.80 -15.48 13.72
N GLY A 296 2.37 -15.03 14.83
CA GLY A 296 3.75 -14.54 14.97
C GLY A 296 4.64 -15.36 15.90
N GLU A 297 4.08 -16.32 16.64
CA GLU A 297 4.83 -17.10 17.63
C GLU A 297 5.94 -17.97 17.03
N GLU A 298 5.62 -18.69 15.94
CA GLU A 298 6.59 -19.58 15.27
C GLU A 298 7.75 -18.79 14.68
N PHE A 299 7.45 -17.65 14.04
CA PHE A 299 8.46 -16.73 13.54
C PHE A 299 9.39 -16.23 14.65
N ALA A 300 8.84 -15.87 15.81
CA ALA A 300 9.61 -15.40 16.96
C ALA A 300 10.57 -16.48 17.49
N LYS A 301 10.09 -17.71 17.63
CA LYS A 301 10.89 -18.87 18.07
C LYS A 301 12.04 -19.15 17.10
N ASN A 302 11.75 -19.15 15.80
CA ASN A 302 12.74 -19.44 14.77
C ASN A 302 13.80 -18.32 14.66
N LEU A 303 13.40 -17.04 14.80
CA LEU A 303 14.33 -15.92 14.81
C LEU A 303 15.26 -15.95 16.04
N TYR A 304 14.73 -16.33 17.21
CA TYR A 304 15.54 -16.54 18.41
C TYR A 304 16.49 -17.75 18.27
N ALA A 305 16.03 -18.84 17.67
CA ALA A 305 16.87 -20.01 17.39
C ALA A 305 18.05 -19.63 16.49
N MET A 306 17.83 -18.82 15.45
CA MET A 306 18.87 -18.28 14.58
C MET A 306 19.93 -17.46 15.34
N LYS A 307 19.52 -16.70 16.36
CA LYS A 307 20.45 -15.95 17.23
C LYS A 307 21.36 -16.87 18.03
N VAL A 308 20.87 -18.04 18.42
CA VAL A 308 21.62 -19.03 19.20
C VAL A 308 22.51 -19.90 18.30
N SER A 309 22.05 -20.27 17.10
CA SER A 309 22.76 -21.16 16.16
C SER A 309 23.76 -20.45 15.26
N GLY A 310 23.53 -19.17 14.95
CA GLY A 310 24.36 -18.37 14.05
C GLY A 310 24.10 -18.59 12.55
N THR A 311 23.17 -19.47 12.14
CA THR A 311 22.67 -19.58 10.74
C THR A 311 21.23 -20.14 10.70
N ALA A 312 20.47 -19.76 9.67
CA ALA A 312 19.10 -20.26 9.43
C ALA A 312 19.04 -21.75 9.02
N ALA A 313 20.14 -22.33 8.55
CA ALA A 313 20.15 -23.70 8.04
C ALA A 313 20.11 -24.79 9.14
N ASP A 314 20.48 -24.46 10.37
CA ASP A 314 20.56 -25.39 11.51
C ASP A 314 19.34 -25.32 12.45
N ILE A 315 18.23 -24.69 12.01
CA ILE A 315 17.02 -24.48 12.83
C ILE A 315 16.42 -25.82 13.30
N ASP A 316 16.42 -26.87 12.47
CA ASP A 316 15.82 -28.17 12.83
C ASP A 316 16.56 -28.88 14.00
N ASP A 317 17.88 -28.71 14.14
CA ASP A 317 18.67 -29.35 15.22
C ASP A 317 18.58 -28.56 16.54
N VAL A 318 18.30 -27.26 16.50
CA VAL A 318 18.16 -26.42 17.71
C VAL A 318 16.73 -26.41 18.23
N THR A 319 15.73 -26.35 17.35
CA THR A 319 14.31 -26.41 17.74
C THR A 319 13.98 -27.78 18.36
N SER A 320 14.58 -28.85 17.84
CA SER A 320 14.50 -30.19 18.45
C SER A 320 15.24 -30.28 19.80
N ARG A 321 16.40 -29.63 19.97
CA ARG A 321 17.10 -29.55 21.27
C ARG A 321 16.30 -28.75 22.31
N MET A 322 15.70 -27.62 21.93
CA MET A 322 14.82 -26.82 22.79
C MET A 322 13.56 -27.60 23.20
N ASN A 323 12.94 -28.32 22.25
CA ASN A 323 11.78 -29.17 22.53
C ASN A 323 12.15 -30.44 23.34
N SER A 324 13.37 -30.98 23.17
CA SER A 324 13.84 -32.15 23.93
C SER A 324 14.20 -31.83 25.40
N LEU A 325 14.57 -30.59 25.69
CA LEU A 325 14.77 -30.11 27.07
C LEU A 325 13.45 -29.99 27.84
N THR A 326 12.31 -29.94 27.14
CA THR A 326 10.96 -29.90 27.73
C THR A 326 10.29 -31.27 27.88
N GLU A 327 10.79 -32.35 27.26
CA GLU A 327 10.16 -33.67 27.28
C GLU A 327 10.83 -34.73 28.18
N GLY A 328 11.90 -34.38 28.89
CA GLY A 328 12.74 -35.36 29.60
C GLY A 328 12.91 -35.16 31.10
N ALA A 329 11.84 -35.18 31.93
CA ALA A 329 11.86 -35.67 33.33
C ALA A 329 10.49 -35.47 34.04
N GLY A 330 9.94 -36.54 34.62
CA GLY A 330 8.74 -36.49 35.45
C GLY A 330 8.98 -36.01 36.89
N ALA A 331 8.31 -34.90 37.27
CA ALA A 331 7.77 -34.43 38.56
C ALA A 331 8.57 -34.55 39.89
N PRO A 332 8.39 -33.65 40.91
CA PRO A 332 7.27 -32.72 41.10
C PRO A 332 7.62 -31.24 41.43
N SER A 333 6.70 -30.35 41.03
CA SER A 333 6.30 -29.06 41.65
C SER A 333 7.39 -28.11 42.21
N THR A 334 7.69 -27.02 41.49
CA THR A 334 7.78 -25.63 41.99
C THR A 334 8.06 -24.66 40.81
N PRO A 335 7.63 -23.39 40.90
CA PRO A 335 7.25 -22.59 39.73
C PRO A 335 8.44 -22.02 38.95
N LEU A 336 8.36 -22.07 37.63
CA LEU A 336 9.17 -21.31 36.68
C LEU A 336 8.67 -19.85 36.64
N GLU A 337 8.72 -19.18 37.78
CA GLU A 337 8.86 -17.73 37.86
C GLU A 337 10.37 -17.41 37.96
N ASN A 338 10.82 -16.35 37.28
CA ASN A 338 12.18 -15.76 37.32
C ASN A 338 13.17 -16.07 36.18
N GLY A 339 12.70 -16.19 34.93
CA GLY A 339 13.57 -16.10 33.74
C GLY A 339 13.45 -14.81 32.93
N LEU A 340 12.32 -14.09 33.02
CA LEU A 340 12.01 -12.95 32.14
C LEU A 340 12.03 -11.58 32.84
N ALA A 341 12.47 -11.50 34.10
CA ALA A 341 12.48 -10.28 34.89
C ALA A 341 13.85 -10.01 35.52
N SER A 342 14.84 -9.58 34.73
CA SER A 342 15.93 -8.71 35.19
C SER A 342 16.89 -8.35 34.04
N CYS A 343 16.53 -7.32 33.27
CA CYS A 343 17.53 -6.44 32.68
C CYS A 343 17.14 -5.02 33.04
N ASN A 344 17.51 -4.62 34.26
CA ASN A 344 17.35 -3.25 34.72
C ASN A 344 18.10 -2.30 33.78
N LEU A 345 17.37 -1.28 33.33
CA LEU A 345 17.93 -0.01 32.92
C LEU A 345 18.93 0.49 33.99
N ARG A 346 20.20 0.58 33.63
CA ARG A 346 21.11 1.59 34.17
C ARG A 346 22.12 1.95 33.09
N GLY A 347 22.10 3.21 32.69
CA GLY A 347 23.01 3.74 31.68
C GLY A 347 24.47 3.53 32.05
N SER A 348 25.27 3.21 31.05
CA SER A 348 26.69 3.49 31.07
C SER A 348 27.04 4.19 29.76
N ILE A 349 27.41 5.46 29.91
CA ILE A 349 28.10 6.28 28.94
C ILE A 349 29.57 5.81 28.94
N THR A 350 30.26 6.01 27.80
CA THR A 350 31.68 5.71 27.48
C THR A 350 31.85 4.34 26.83
N SER A 351 32.52 4.18 25.69
CA SER A 351 33.33 5.08 24.86
C SER A 351 33.53 4.44 23.48
N ASP A 352 33.68 5.28 22.46
CA ASP A 352 34.19 4.94 21.13
C ASP A 352 35.32 3.90 21.16
N ILE A 353 35.10 2.72 20.55
CA ILE A 353 36.14 1.93 19.90
C ILE A 353 35.51 1.27 18.67
N MET A 354 35.85 1.79 17.49
CA MET A 354 35.75 1.05 16.24
C MET A 354 36.75 -0.10 16.27
N SER A 355 36.29 -1.36 16.14
CA SER A 355 37.14 -2.47 15.69
C SER A 355 36.32 -3.70 15.28
N GLU A 356 36.37 -3.97 13.96
CA GLU A 356 36.32 -5.27 13.26
C GLU A 356 35.00 -6.07 13.18
N ASP A 357 34.31 -5.88 12.05
CA ASP A 357 33.52 -6.83 11.23
C ASP A 357 33.20 -8.20 11.85
N ASN A 358 32.13 -8.26 12.66
CA ASN A 358 31.41 -9.51 12.92
C ASN A 358 30.13 -9.49 12.07
N PHE A 359 30.19 -10.06 10.85
CA PHE A 359 29.03 -10.15 9.95
C PHE A 359 27.99 -11.10 10.57
N GLY A 360 26.92 -10.54 11.14
CA GLY A 360 25.77 -11.32 11.60
C GLY A 360 25.01 -11.96 10.42
N PRO A 361 24.18 -12.99 10.65
CA PRO A 361 23.46 -13.72 9.59
C PRO A 361 22.61 -12.82 8.69
N LEU A 362 22.12 -11.71 9.24
CA LEU A 362 21.27 -10.75 8.54
C LEU A 362 22.02 -9.49 8.11
N SER A 363 23.35 -9.54 7.94
CA SER A 363 24.17 -8.37 7.58
C SER A 363 23.76 -7.66 6.28
N ASN A 364 23.07 -8.36 5.39
CA ASN A 364 22.59 -7.82 4.10
C ASN A 364 21.14 -7.31 4.16
N VAL A 365 20.45 -7.49 5.29
CA VAL A 365 19.03 -7.21 5.44
C VAL A 365 18.85 -5.81 6.02
N ARG A 366 18.09 -4.98 5.31
CA ARG A 366 17.61 -3.70 5.85
C ARG A 366 16.20 -3.86 6.39
N PHE A 367 15.90 -3.26 7.54
CA PHE A 367 14.57 -3.43 8.13
C PHE A 367 14.01 -2.20 8.84
N ALA A 368 12.69 -2.19 9.01
CA ALA A 368 11.97 -1.24 9.86
C ALA A 368 10.73 -1.91 10.46
N VAL A 369 10.35 -1.49 11.67
CA VAL A 369 9.24 -2.10 12.41
C VAL A 369 8.21 -1.05 12.82
N PHE A 370 6.94 -1.34 12.55
CA PHE A 370 5.78 -0.64 13.10
C PHE A 370 5.02 -1.57 14.04
N ALA A 371 4.95 -1.20 15.31
CA ALA A 371 4.37 -2.04 16.36
C ALA A 371 3.05 -1.46 16.87
N LEU A 372 1.96 -2.21 16.72
CA LEU A 372 0.67 -1.87 17.29
C LEU A 372 0.59 -2.37 18.73
N GLY A 373 -0.01 -1.56 19.60
CA GLY A 373 -0.28 -1.92 20.98
C GLY A 373 -1.23 -0.92 21.64
N SER A 374 -1.46 -1.07 22.93
CA SER A 374 -2.22 -0.12 23.73
C SER A 374 -1.44 0.25 24.99
N SER A 375 -1.32 1.55 25.27
CA SER A 375 -0.66 2.06 26.48
C SER A 375 -1.39 1.69 27.77
N ALA A 376 -2.62 1.15 27.69
CA ALA A 376 -3.32 0.56 28.83
C ALA A 376 -2.65 -0.71 29.38
N TYR A 377 -1.82 -1.39 28.58
CA TYR A 377 -1.15 -2.62 28.97
C TYR A 377 0.30 -2.33 29.40
N PRO A 378 0.81 -2.96 30.48
CA PRO A 378 2.17 -2.71 30.98
C PRO A 378 3.26 -2.91 29.92
N ASN A 379 3.11 -3.96 29.10
CA ASN A 379 4.07 -4.36 28.09
C ASN A 379 3.72 -3.78 26.71
N PHE A 380 3.66 -2.44 26.65
CA PHE A 380 3.28 -1.71 25.45
C PHE A 380 4.20 -2.03 24.25
N CYS A 381 3.61 -2.54 23.16
CA CYS A 381 4.28 -2.93 21.91
C CYS A 381 5.45 -3.91 22.11
N ALA A 382 5.40 -4.77 23.14
CA ALA A 382 6.50 -5.64 23.52
C ALA A 382 6.97 -6.58 22.39
N PHE A 383 6.05 -7.21 21.66
CA PHE A 383 6.44 -8.13 20.58
C PHE A 383 7.14 -7.40 19.42
N GLY A 384 6.65 -6.22 19.03
CA GLY A 384 7.32 -5.42 18.00
C GLY A 384 8.70 -4.93 18.43
N LYS A 385 8.87 -4.53 19.70
CA LYS A 385 10.18 -4.22 20.28
C LYS A 385 11.12 -5.44 20.28
N TYR A 386 10.58 -6.62 20.59
CA TYR A 386 11.33 -7.86 20.59
C TYR A 386 11.87 -8.20 19.19
N VAL A 387 11.03 -8.14 18.16
CA VAL A 387 11.44 -8.39 16.77
C VAL A 387 12.46 -7.35 16.28
N ASP A 388 12.24 -6.06 16.55
CA ASP A 388 13.18 -4.99 16.18
C ASP A 388 14.57 -5.19 16.79
N ASN A 389 14.63 -5.59 18.06
CA ASN A 389 15.89 -5.88 18.73
C ASN A 389 16.58 -7.12 18.14
N LEU A 390 15.85 -8.22 17.91
CA LEU A 390 16.43 -9.45 17.36
C LEU A 390 17.00 -9.26 15.96
N LEU A 391 16.28 -8.55 15.07
CA LEU A 391 16.77 -8.27 13.72
C LEU A 391 18.06 -7.43 13.77
N SER A 392 18.14 -6.47 14.68
CA SER A 392 19.35 -5.66 14.90
C SER A 392 20.52 -6.47 15.45
N GLU A 393 20.27 -7.36 16.42
CA GLU A 393 21.30 -8.21 17.03
C GLU A 393 21.85 -9.28 16.07
N LEU A 394 21.02 -9.73 15.11
CA LEU A 394 21.40 -10.64 14.04
C LEU A 394 22.17 -9.96 12.90
N GLY A 395 22.47 -8.66 13.01
CA GLY A 395 23.28 -7.90 12.06
C GLY A 395 22.47 -7.11 11.02
N GLY A 396 21.14 -7.09 11.09
CA GLY A 396 20.31 -6.29 10.20
C GLY A 396 20.52 -4.79 10.38
N GLU A 397 20.47 -4.04 9.27
CA GLU A 397 20.58 -2.58 9.26
C GLU A 397 19.18 -1.95 9.43
N ARG A 398 18.99 -1.20 10.52
CA ARG A 398 17.72 -0.52 10.80
C ARG A 398 17.60 0.76 9.98
N LEU A 399 16.61 0.84 9.09
CA LEU A 399 16.32 2.04 8.27
C LEU A 399 15.80 3.22 9.10
N MET A 400 14.88 2.94 10.02
CA MET A 400 14.24 3.94 10.87
C MET A 400 13.98 3.33 12.25
N LYS A 401 14.02 4.17 13.28
CA LYS A 401 13.62 3.82 14.64
C LYS A 401 12.23 3.19 14.67
N LEU A 402 12.07 2.12 15.44
CA LEU A 402 10.77 1.51 15.77
C LEU A 402 9.73 2.58 16.14
N THR A 403 8.58 2.54 15.46
CA THR A 403 7.42 3.38 15.80
C THR A 403 6.32 2.52 16.41
N CYS A 404 5.70 3.03 17.47
CA CYS A 404 4.61 2.35 18.18
C CYS A 404 3.28 3.08 17.91
N GLY A 405 2.29 2.36 17.42
CA GLY A 405 0.93 2.87 17.24
C GLY A 405 0.04 2.52 18.42
N ASP A 406 -0.33 3.52 19.23
CA ASP A 406 -1.18 3.33 20.41
C ASP A 406 -2.66 3.35 20.06
N GLU A 407 -3.35 2.24 20.33
CA GLU A 407 -4.79 2.08 20.11
C GLU A 407 -5.63 3.15 20.83
N LEU A 408 -5.14 3.70 21.95
CA LEU A 408 -5.83 4.74 22.69
C LEU A 408 -5.53 6.15 22.20
N ALA A 409 -4.48 6.34 21.39
CA ALA A 409 -3.97 7.65 21.02
C ALA A 409 -3.40 7.65 19.59
N GLY A 410 -4.26 7.86 18.59
CA GLY A 410 -3.82 8.19 17.23
C GLY A 410 -3.06 7.07 16.49
N GLN A 411 -3.38 5.80 16.74
CA GLN A 411 -2.74 4.64 16.09
C GLN A 411 -2.62 4.77 14.56
N GLU A 412 -3.71 5.15 13.89
CA GLU A 412 -3.75 5.29 12.43
C GLU A 412 -2.91 6.46 11.92
N GLN A 413 -2.90 7.57 12.65
CA GLN A 413 -2.09 8.74 12.32
C GLN A 413 -0.60 8.40 12.41
N ALA A 414 -0.19 7.73 13.49
CA ALA A 414 1.17 7.25 13.67
C ALA A 414 1.60 6.31 12.53
N PHE A 415 0.69 5.44 12.06
CA PHE A 415 0.94 4.58 10.91
C PHE A 415 1.12 5.38 9.62
N LYS A 416 0.21 6.31 9.30
CA LYS A 416 0.27 7.12 8.06
C LYS A 416 1.58 7.92 7.98
N GLN A 417 2.00 8.52 9.09
CA GLN A 417 3.27 9.23 9.17
C GLN A 417 4.46 8.27 8.96
N TRP A 418 4.52 7.19 9.74
CA TRP A 418 5.60 6.21 9.62
C TRP A 418 5.69 5.57 8.23
N ALA A 419 4.55 5.27 7.59
CA ALA A 419 4.50 4.68 6.26
C ALA A 419 5.07 5.61 5.18
N GLY A 420 4.80 6.92 5.27
CA GLY A 420 5.41 7.92 4.38
C GLY A 420 6.92 8.07 4.62
N ASP A 421 7.32 8.14 5.88
CA ASP A 421 8.72 8.30 6.27
C ASP A 421 9.56 7.08 5.85
N VAL A 422 9.07 5.86 6.09
CA VAL A 422 9.80 4.61 5.77
C VAL A 422 9.92 4.40 4.27
N PHE A 423 8.91 4.79 3.50
CA PHE A 423 8.96 4.74 2.05
C PHE A 423 10.02 5.71 1.49
N THR A 424 10.08 6.92 2.03
CA THR A 424 11.08 7.94 1.66
C THR A 424 12.50 7.45 1.95
N VAL A 425 12.75 7.02 3.19
CA VAL A 425 14.06 6.49 3.62
C VAL A 425 14.45 5.24 2.83
N GLY A 426 13.49 4.35 2.55
CA GLY A 426 13.72 3.17 1.71
C GLY A 426 14.17 3.54 0.30
N CYS A 427 13.48 4.45 -0.37
CA CYS A 427 13.86 4.91 -1.70
C CYS A 427 15.24 5.57 -1.71
N GLU A 428 15.56 6.40 -0.73
CA GLU A 428 16.89 7.03 -0.59
C GLU A 428 17.99 5.97 -0.38
N THR A 429 17.78 5.02 0.54
CA THR A 429 18.75 3.98 0.90
C THR A 429 19.07 3.06 -0.28
N PHE A 430 18.09 2.80 -1.14
CA PHE A 430 18.24 1.97 -2.32
C PHE A 430 18.50 2.78 -3.61
N CYS A 431 18.73 4.10 -3.49
CA CYS A 431 19.02 5.03 -4.58
C CYS A 431 17.98 4.96 -5.72
N LEU A 432 16.71 4.96 -5.36
CA LEU A 432 15.58 4.91 -6.29
C LEU A 432 15.10 6.34 -6.58
N ASP A 433 15.57 6.92 -7.68
CA ASP A 433 15.14 8.24 -8.18
C ASP A 433 13.77 8.12 -8.86
N ASP A 434 12.68 8.27 -8.10
CA ASP A 434 11.34 8.18 -8.69
C ASP A 434 10.35 9.18 -8.07
N ASP A 435 10.49 10.46 -8.45
CA ASP A 435 9.59 11.57 -8.08
C ASP A 435 8.12 11.28 -8.44
N VAL A 436 7.88 10.44 -9.45
CA VAL A 436 6.56 9.99 -9.87
C VAL A 436 5.99 8.99 -8.86
N ALA A 437 6.78 8.00 -8.44
CA ALA A 437 6.38 7.04 -7.43
C ALA A 437 6.15 7.69 -6.06
N MET A 438 6.93 8.73 -5.71
CA MET A 438 6.70 9.53 -4.50
C MET A 438 5.36 10.26 -4.52
N LYS A 439 4.99 10.87 -5.65
CA LYS A 439 3.67 11.53 -5.81
C LYS A 439 2.52 10.52 -5.81
N GLU A 440 2.69 9.38 -6.46
CA GLU A 440 1.69 8.30 -6.48
C GLU A 440 1.53 7.63 -5.11
N ALA A 441 2.61 7.35 -4.39
CA ALA A 441 2.58 6.82 -3.02
C ALA A 441 1.93 7.81 -2.04
N THR A 442 2.24 9.11 -2.17
CA THR A 442 1.58 10.17 -1.38
C THR A 442 0.10 10.31 -1.74
N ALA A 443 -0.27 10.04 -2.99
CA ALA A 443 -1.67 9.97 -3.41
C ALA A 443 -2.35 8.70 -2.87
N ALA A 444 -1.70 7.53 -2.91
CA ALA A 444 -2.22 6.28 -2.34
C ALA A 444 -2.47 6.39 -0.82
N LEU A 445 -1.62 7.13 -0.10
CA LEU A 445 -1.81 7.48 1.32
C LEU A 445 -3.04 8.39 1.57
N LYS A 446 -3.52 9.12 0.54
CA LYS A 446 -4.68 10.02 0.59
C LYS A 446 -5.95 9.41 0.00
N ILE A 447 -5.84 8.49 -0.96
CA ILE A 447 -6.94 7.86 -1.69
C ILE A 447 -7.44 6.64 -0.89
N GLU A 448 -8.12 6.87 0.22
CA GLU A 448 -8.96 5.83 0.85
C GLU A 448 -10.46 6.16 0.81
N ALA A 449 -10.85 7.30 0.23
CA ALA A 449 -12.24 7.77 0.27
C ALA A 449 -13.04 7.58 -1.02
N THR A 450 -12.45 7.14 -2.14
CA THR A 450 -13.18 7.15 -3.42
C THR A 450 -13.10 5.82 -4.18
N ALA A 451 -13.51 4.73 -3.52
CA ALA A 451 -14.15 3.65 -4.26
C ALA A 451 -15.46 4.21 -4.83
N THR A 452 -15.41 4.79 -6.02
CA THR A 452 -16.59 5.36 -6.67
C THR A 452 -17.64 4.25 -6.74
N ALA A 453 -18.88 4.51 -6.28
CA ALA A 453 -20.00 3.56 -6.28
C ALA A 453 -20.12 2.76 -7.61
N ASN A 454 -19.70 3.36 -8.72
CA ASN A 454 -19.61 2.75 -10.05
C ASN A 454 -18.73 1.48 -10.16
N LYS A 455 -17.82 1.22 -9.21
CA LYS A 455 -16.94 0.04 -9.18
C LYS A 455 -17.50 -1.11 -8.34
N ILE A 456 -18.63 -0.93 -7.66
CA ILE A 456 -19.26 -1.94 -6.81
C ILE A 456 -20.65 -2.23 -7.34
N LYS A 457 -21.04 -3.50 -7.35
CA LYS A 457 -22.36 -3.92 -7.80
C LYS A 457 -22.90 -5.03 -6.91
N LEU A 458 -24.16 -4.88 -6.51
CA LEU A 458 -24.94 -5.94 -5.86
C LEU A 458 -25.65 -6.75 -6.94
N ALA A 459 -25.13 -7.95 -7.25
CA ALA A 459 -25.70 -8.84 -8.24
C ALA A 459 -26.68 -9.82 -7.58
N PRO A 460 -27.90 -10.03 -8.11
CA PRO A 460 -28.81 -11.06 -7.61
C PRO A 460 -28.17 -12.45 -7.71
N CYS A 461 -28.30 -13.26 -6.67
CA CYS A 461 -27.78 -14.63 -6.63
C CYS A 461 -28.93 -15.62 -6.34
N THR A 462 -28.82 -16.87 -6.82
CA THR A 462 -29.82 -17.92 -6.51
C THR A 462 -29.37 -18.86 -5.39
N LYS A 463 -28.12 -18.75 -4.94
CA LYS A 463 -27.52 -19.61 -3.92
C LYS A 463 -27.00 -18.76 -2.77
N THR A 464 -27.40 -19.12 -1.56
CA THR A 464 -26.83 -18.58 -0.32
C THR A 464 -25.76 -19.53 0.21
N ASP A 465 -24.64 -18.97 0.65
CA ASP A 465 -23.64 -19.71 1.41
C ASP A 465 -24.20 -20.03 2.81
N ALA A 466 -23.88 -21.22 3.34
CA ALA A 466 -24.20 -21.53 4.74
C ALA A 466 -23.41 -20.62 5.69
N ILE A 467 -23.99 -20.23 6.83
CA ILE A 467 -23.43 -19.22 7.74
C ILE A 467 -22.03 -19.63 8.25
N ASP A 468 -21.86 -20.89 8.63
CA ASP A 468 -20.60 -21.45 9.10
C ASP A 468 -19.52 -21.44 8.01
N ILE A 469 -19.86 -21.79 6.77
CA ILE A 469 -18.95 -21.75 5.62
C ILE A 469 -18.58 -20.31 5.28
N GLY A 470 -19.56 -19.39 5.28
CA GLY A 470 -19.35 -17.97 5.00
C GLY A 470 -18.41 -17.32 6.01
N LEU A 471 -18.67 -17.52 7.31
CA LEU A 471 -17.83 -17.01 8.39
C LEU A 471 -16.44 -17.66 8.37
N SER A 472 -16.35 -18.96 8.03
CA SER A 472 -15.05 -19.65 7.92
C SER A 472 -14.19 -19.07 6.82
N ARG A 473 -14.78 -18.79 5.65
CA ARG A 473 -14.08 -18.12 4.55
C ARG A 473 -13.65 -16.72 4.94
N MET A 474 -14.51 -15.96 5.63
CA MET A 474 -14.24 -14.57 6.00
C MET A 474 -13.10 -14.44 7.02
N HIS A 475 -13.06 -15.32 8.03
CA HIS A 475 -12.05 -15.28 9.08
C HIS A 475 -10.82 -16.14 8.79
N GLY A 476 -10.85 -16.98 7.75
CA GLY A 476 -9.77 -17.95 7.48
C GLY A 476 -9.61 -19.04 8.55
N LYS A 477 -10.53 -19.12 9.52
CA LYS A 477 -10.56 -20.13 10.59
C LYS A 477 -11.75 -21.06 10.41
N ARG A 478 -11.69 -22.28 10.93
CA ARG A 478 -12.82 -23.21 10.87
C ARG A 478 -13.89 -22.77 11.86
N VAL A 479 -15.09 -22.48 11.36
CA VAL A 479 -16.22 -22.04 12.18
C VAL A 479 -17.29 -23.13 12.27
N ARG A 480 -17.85 -23.39 13.46
CA ARG A 480 -18.90 -24.39 13.69
C ARG A 480 -20.15 -23.79 14.31
N SER A 481 -21.32 -24.16 13.81
CA SER A 481 -22.61 -23.81 14.43
C SER A 481 -22.92 -24.75 15.59
N CYS A 482 -23.09 -24.22 16.81
CA CYS A 482 -23.56 -24.97 17.97
C CYS A 482 -24.83 -24.37 18.59
N GLN A 483 -25.53 -25.19 19.39
CA GLN A 483 -26.76 -24.82 20.08
C GLN A 483 -26.47 -24.39 21.51
N VAL A 484 -27.23 -23.41 22.00
CA VAL A 484 -27.24 -23.05 23.43
C VAL A 484 -28.20 -23.96 24.16
N LEU A 485 -27.68 -24.72 25.14
CA LEU A 485 -28.49 -25.60 26.00
C LEU A 485 -29.19 -24.83 27.11
N GLY A 486 -28.54 -23.80 27.63
CA GLY A 486 -29.06 -23.07 28.77
C GLY A 486 -28.30 -21.79 29.06
N SER A 487 -28.98 -20.87 29.75
CA SER A 487 -28.45 -19.57 30.11
C SER A 487 -28.97 -19.22 31.51
N ARG A 488 -28.06 -18.98 32.47
CA ARG A 488 -28.39 -18.67 33.87
C ARG A 488 -27.72 -17.38 34.35
N ASN A 489 -28.49 -16.48 34.98
CA ASN A 489 -27.91 -15.33 35.67
C ASN A 489 -27.22 -15.79 36.96
N LEU A 490 -25.98 -15.34 37.16
CA LEU A 490 -25.18 -15.64 38.34
C LEU A 490 -25.39 -14.64 39.48
N HIS A 491 -26.08 -13.53 39.22
CA HIS A 491 -26.47 -12.56 40.25
C HIS A 491 -27.87 -12.84 40.83
N GLY A 492 -28.15 -12.27 41.99
CA GLY A 492 -29.50 -12.23 42.56
C GLY A 492 -30.39 -11.16 41.91
N GLU A 493 -31.70 -11.21 42.16
CA GLU A 493 -32.71 -10.36 41.50
C GLU A 493 -32.50 -8.84 41.64
N ASN A 494 -31.71 -8.40 42.63
CA ASN A 494 -31.49 -6.98 42.96
C ASN A 494 -30.13 -6.42 42.52
N ALA A 495 -29.36 -7.12 41.67
CA ALA A 495 -28.05 -6.64 41.23
C ALA A 495 -28.14 -5.58 40.12
N SER A 496 -27.32 -4.52 40.22
CA SER A 496 -27.18 -3.49 39.18
C SER A 496 -26.28 -3.92 38.02
N ARG A 497 -25.50 -4.99 38.21
CA ARG A 497 -24.66 -5.62 37.20
C ARG A 497 -25.17 -7.03 36.94
N TRP A 498 -24.94 -7.52 35.73
CA TRP A 498 -25.42 -8.83 35.29
C TRP A 498 -24.26 -9.66 34.75
N THR A 499 -24.23 -10.94 35.09
CA THR A 499 -23.24 -11.91 34.62
C THR A 499 -23.96 -13.21 34.34
N GLN A 500 -23.84 -13.71 33.11
CA GLN A 500 -24.57 -14.86 32.61
C GLN A 500 -23.62 -16.05 32.46
N GLN A 501 -24.02 -17.20 32.99
CA GLN A 501 -23.47 -18.48 32.58
C GLN A 501 -24.22 -18.95 31.34
N VAL A 502 -23.50 -19.31 30.29
CA VAL A 502 -24.07 -19.89 29.07
C VAL A 502 -23.48 -21.27 28.87
N ILE A 503 -24.34 -22.23 28.55
CA ILE A 503 -23.99 -23.63 28.31
C ILE A 503 -24.23 -23.92 26.83
N ILE A 504 -23.20 -24.36 26.13
CA ILE A 504 -23.19 -24.64 24.69
C ILE A 504 -22.98 -26.14 24.48
N ASP A 505 -23.77 -26.73 23.59
CA ASP A 505 -23.59 -28.12 23.15
C ASP A 505 -22.63 -28.21 21.97
N THR A 506 -21.51 -28.91 22.13
CA THR A 506 -20.53 -29.12 21.05
C THR A 506 -20.97 -30.18 20.04
N GLY A 507 -22.03 -30.95 20.32
CA GLY A 507 -22.52 -32.00 19.43
C GLY A 507 -21.52 -33.15 19.22
N GLY A 508 -20.50 -33.29 20.09
CA GLY A 508 -19.44 -34.29 19.97
C GLY A 508 -18.48 -34.03 18.80
N ILE A 509 -18.41 -32.78 18.33
CA ILE A 509 -17.51 -32.39 17.24
C ILE A 509 -16.07 -32.32 17.76
N ASN A 510 -15.20 -33.17 17.21
CA ASN A 510 -13.78 -33.27 17.62
C ASN A 510 -13.01 -31.95 17.52
N GLU A 511 -13.40 -31.05 16.61
CA GLU A 511 -12.75 -29.75 16.45
C GLU A 511 -12.97 -28.81 17.63
N LEU A 512 -13.98 -29.05 18.48
CA LEU A 512 -14.32 -28.25 19.65
C LEU A 512 -13.83 -28.87 20.97
N ASN A 513 -12.90 -29.83 20.90
CA ASN A 513 -12.24 -30.36 22.08
C ASN A 513 -11.33 -29.29 22.70
N TYR A 514 -11.39 -29.16 24.02
CA TYR A 514 -10.65 -28.13 24.76
C TYR A 514 -10.07 -28.70 26.06
N SER A 515 -9.07 -28.02 26.60
CA SER A 515 -8.51 -28.23 27.94
C SER A 515 -8.91 -27.08 28.88
N PRO A 516 -9.05 -27.34 30.19
CA PRO A 516 -9.28 -26.26 31.16
C PRO A 516 -8.18 -25.19 31.08
N GLY A 517 -8.58 -23.93 30.87
CA GLY A 517 -7.67 -22.80 30.60
C GLY A 517 -7.79 -22.25 29.19
N ASP A 518 -8.36 -23.03 28.26
CA ASP A 518 -8.60 -22.59 26.89
C ASP A 518 -9.70 -21.52 26.80
N HIS A 519 -9.74 -20.87 25.64
CA HIS A 519 -10.72 -19.87 25.29
C HIS A 519 -11.62 -20.38 24.18
N VAL A 520 -12.84 -19.86 24.13
CA VAL A 520 -13.78 -20.06 23.03
C VAL A 520 -14.10 -18.72 22.39
N ALA A 521 -13.98 -18.63 21.07
CA ALA A 521 -14.35 -17.46 20.31
C ALA A 521 -15.79 -17.56 19.81
N ILE A 522 -16.60 -16.55 20.13
CA ILE A 522 -18.00 -16.44 19.74
C ILE A 522 -18.17 -15.30 18.74
N LEU A 523 -18.78 -15.61 17.60
CA LEU A 523 -19.20 -14.60 16.61
C LEU A 523 -20.59 -14.07 16.98
N PRO A 524 -20.72 -12.77 17.33
CA PRO A 524 -22.00 -12.23 17.76
C PRO A 524 -22.91 -11.90 16.57
N ALA A 525 -24.11 -11.39 16.86
CA ALA A 525 -25.03 -10.87 15.86
C ALA A 525 -25.52 -9.47 16.29
N ASN A 526 -25.57 -8.54 15.34
CA ASN A 526 -26.14 -7.21 15.57
C ASN A 526 -27.64 -7.30 15.85
N ARG A 527 -28.14 -6.34 16.63
CA ARG A 527 -29.56 -6.25 16.94
C ARG A 527 -30.38 -5.83 15.73
N LYS A 528 -31.60 -6.38 15.65
CA LYS A 528 -32.54 -6.11 14.56
C LYS A 528 -32.88 -4.62 14.46
N GLU A 529 -33.05 -3.92 15.58
CA GLU A 529 -33.42 -2.50 15.56
C GLU A 529 -32.32 -1.63 14.95
N LEU A 530 -31.05 -1.98 15.18
CA LEU A 530 -29.91 -1.27 14.59
C LEU A 530 -29.83 -1.52 13.09
N ILE A 531 -30.03 -2.76 12.67
CA ILE A 531 -30.01 -3.16 11.25
C ILE A 531 -31.14 -2.48 10.49
N ASP A 532 -32.37 -2.51 11.02
CA ASP A 532 -33.53 -1.88 10.40
C ASP A 532 -33.35 -0.36 10.24
N ALA A 533 -32.73 0.30 11.24
CA ALA A 533 -32.42 1.72 11.16
C ALA A 533 -31.37 2.05 10.08
N VAL A 534 -30.35 1.21 9.92
CA VAL A 534 -29.34 1.36 8.86
C VAL A 534 -29.95 1.10 7.48
N LEU A 535 -30.72 0.02 7.32
CA LEU A 535 -31.40 -0.33 6.06
C LEU A 535 -32.36 0.77 5.60
N ALA A 536 -33.05 1.45 6.53
CA ALA A 536 -33.95 2.55 6.23
C ALA A 536 -33.26 3.79 5.62
N ARG A 537 -31.92 3.88 5.70
CA ARG A 537 -31.11 4.99 5.20
C ARG A 537 -30.29 4.66 3.95
N LEU A 538 -30.39 3.44 3.43
CA LEU A 538 -29.67 3.01 2.24
C LEU A 538 -30.41 3.38 0.95
N ASP A 539 -29.66 3.86 -0.03
CA ASP A 539 -30.10 4.02 -1.42
C ASP A 539 -29.59 2.86 -2.29
N ASN A 540 -30.25 2.64 -3.42
CA ASN A 540 -30.00 1.53 -4.36
C ASN A 540 -29.92 0.14 -3.71
N CYS A 541 -30.54 -0.04 -2.53
CA CYS A 541 -30.56 -1.33 -1.86
C CYS A 541 -31.55 -2.26 -2.60
N PRO A 542 -31.10 -3.42 -3.14
CA PRO A 542 -32.03 -4.48 -3.53
C PRO A 542 -32.82 -4.94 -2.29
N ASN A 543 -33.90 -5.69 -2.49
CA ASN A 543 -34.71 -6.21 -1.39
C ASN A 543 -33.77 -6.82 -0.32
N PRO A 544 -33.74 -6.29 0.93
CA PRO A 544 -32.74 -6.66 1.92
C PRO A 544 -32.77 -8.14 2.31
N ASP A 545 -33.88 -8.81 2.02
CA ASP A 545 -34.15 -10.21 2.33
C ASP A 545 -33.95 -11.14 1.10
N GLU A 546 -33.56 -10.59 -0.05
CA GLU A 546 -33.19 -11.37 -1.22
C GLU A 546 -31.67 -11.63 -1.28
N PRO A 547 -31.26 -12.82 -1.74
CA PRO A 547 -29.85 -13.18 -1.84
C PRO A 547 -29.11 -12.38 -2.91
N ILE A 548 -27.99 -11.77 -2.50
CA ILE A 548 -27.11 -11.01 -3.37
C ILE A 548 -25.68 -11.55 -3.32
N GLN A 549 -24.89 -11.16 -4.32
CA GLN A 549 -23.45 -11.33 -4.37
C GLN A 549 -22.82 -9.95 -4.61
N VAL A 550 -21.98 -9.53 -3.68
CA VAL A 550 -21.19 -8.30 -3.82
C VAL A 550 -20.10 -8.55 -4.87
N GLN A 551 -20.10 -7.77 -5.94
CA GLN A 551 -19.10 -7.82 -7.01
C GLN A 551 -18.33 -6.51 -7.06
N VAL A 552 -17.00 -6.61 -7.18
CA VAL A 552 -16.09 -5.48 -7.32
C VAL A 552 -15.50 -5.51 -8.72
N GLN A 553 -15.42 -4.34 -9.35
CA GLN A 553 -14.79 -4.18 -10.64
C GLN A 553 -13.28 -4.14 -10.48
N LYS A 554 -12.60 -5.22 -10.87
CA LYS A 554 -11.15 -5.29 -10.92
C LYS A 554 -10.65 -4.89 -12.31
N GLU A 555 -9.64 -4.04 -12.33
CA GLU A 555 -8.93 -3.65 -13.54
C GLU A 555 -7.80 -4.64 -13.76
N VAL A 556 -8.05 -5.67 -14.55
CA VAL A 556 -7.01 -6.62 -14.91
C VAL A 556 -6.24 -6.04 -16.09
N HIS A 557 -5.04 -5.54 -15.79
CA HIS A 557 -4.11 -5.04 -16.81
C HIS A 557 -3.70 -6.21 -17.70
N SER A 558 -4.36 -6.30 -18.85
CA SER A 558 -4.15 -7.33 -19.86
C SER A 558 -3.48 -6.73 -21.09
N LEU A 559 -2.93 -7.59 -21.94
CA LEU A 559 -2.20 -7.19 -23.15
C LEU A 559 -3.03 -6.47 -24.21
N ASN A 560 -4.35 -6.48 -24.08
CA ASN A 560 -5.28 -5.84 -25.00
C ASN A 560 -5.84 -4.51 -24.44
N GLY A 561 -5.20 -3.97 -23.40
CA GLY A 561 -5.67 -2.82 -22.62
C GLY A 561 -6.23 -3.24 -21.26
N VAL A 562 -6.72 -2.24 -20.52
CA VAL A 562 -7.38 -2.46 -19.22
C VAL A 562 -8.69 -3.22 -19.46
N ILE A 563 -8.75 -4.49 -19.03
CA ILE A 563 -9.99 -5.27 -19.03
C ILE A 563 -10.60 -5.13 -17.64
N GLN A 564 -11.76 -4.49 -17.58
CA GLN A 564 -12.54 -4.41 -16.36
C GLN A 564 -13.37 -5.68 -16.23
N THR A 565 -13.07 -6.53 -15.25
CA THR A 565 -13.86 -7.71 -14.90
C THR A 565 -14.60 -7.48 -13.59
N TRP A 566 -15.86 -7.94 -13.53
CA TRP A 566 -16.62 -7.99 -12.29
C TRP A 566 -16.34 -9.32 -11.61
N GLU A 567 -15.76 -9.26 -10.42
CA GLU A 567 -15.40 -10.44 -9.64
C GLU A 567 -16.12 -10.40 -8.29
N PRO A 568 -16.51 -11.57 -7.72
CA PRO A 568 -17.04 -11.62 -6.36
C PRO A 568 -16.06 -11.02 -5.36
N HIS A 569 -16.57 -10.30 -4.37
CA HIS A 569 -15.76 -9.79 -3.27
C HIS A 569 -15.06 -10.95 -2.54
N GLU A 570 -13.76 -10.81 -2.28
CA GLU A 570 -12.92 -11.92 -1.80
C GLU A 570 -13.40 -12.49 -0.45
N ARG A 571 -13.85 -11.62 0.44
CA ARG A 571 -14.20 -11.96 1.83
C ARG A 571 -15.69 -12.08 2.12
N LEU A 572 -16.57 -11.50 1.29
CA LEU A 572 -18.01 -11.42 1.60
C LEU A 572 -18.73 -12.60 0.93
N PRO A 573 -19.52 -13.40 1.67
CA PRO A 573 -20.25 -14.51 1.11
C PRO A 573 -21.45 -14.05 0.28
N SER A 574 -22.01 -14.97 -0.50
CA SER A 574 -23.28 -14.70 -1.19
C SER A 574 -24.45 -14.95 -0.22
N THR A 575 -25.10 -13.87 0.24
CA THR A 575 -26.22 -13.91 1.19
C THR A 575 -27.07 -12.65 1.08
N THR A 576 -28.05 -12.45 1.96
CA THR A 576 -28.91 -11.26 1.97
C THR A 576 -28.19 -10.05 2.60
N VAL A 577 -28.58 -8.83 2.22
CA VAL A 577 -28.01 -7.60 2.81
C VAL A 577 -28.24 -7.57 4.32
N ARG A 578 -29.43 -8.02 4.76
CA ARG A 578 -29.76 -8.13 6.18
C ARG A 578 -28.81 -9.07 6.90
N GLU A 579 -28.52 -10.25 6.35
CA GLU A 579 -27.63 -11.21 6.98
C GLU A 579 -26.18 -10.71 7.05
N LEU A 580 -25.70 -10.01 6.03
CA LEU A 580 -24.38 -9.35 6.04
C LEU A 580 -24.28 -8.34 7.20
N LEU A 581 -25.27 -7.47 7.36
CA LEU A 581 -25.34 -6.52 8.47
C LEU A 581 -25.61 -7.19 9.82
N THR A 582 -26.14 -8.42 9.85
CA THR A 582 -26.43 -9.15 11.08
C THR A 582 -25.17 -9.79 11.65
N ARG A 583 -24.39 -10.51 10.83
CA ARG A 583 -23.31 -11.40 11.34
C ARG A 583 -21.91 -11.13 10.79
N TYR A 584 -21.80 -10.36 9.71
CA TYR A 584 -20.52 -10.22 8.99
C TYR A 584 -19.89 -8.85 9.18
N LEU A 585 -20.70 -7.80 9.32
CA LEU A 585 -20.24 -6.41 9.37
C LEU A 585 -20.52 -5.77 10.73
N ASP A 586 -19.58 -4.97 11.22
CA ASP A 586 -19.73 -4.22 12.46
C ASP A 586 -20.31 -2.83 12.19
N ILE A 587 -21.49 -2.57 12.76
CA ILE A 587 -22.23 -1.30 12.67
C ILE A 587 -22.26 -0.55 14.00
N THR A 588 -21.54 -1.05 15.01
CA THR A 588 -21.56 -0.54 16.40
C THR A 588 -20.26 0.14 16.79
N THR A 589 -19.14 -0.24 16.20
CA THR A 589 -17.89 0.49 16.40
C THR A 589 -18.00 1.89 15.76
N PRO A 590 -17.56 2.97 16.45
CA PRO A 590 -17.56 4.30 15.88
C PRO A 590 -16.85 4.37 14.52
N PRO A 591 -17.44 5.07 13.52
CA PRO A 591 -16.80 5.31 12.23
C PRO A 591 -15.36 5.81 12.32
N THR A 592 -14.49 5.31 11.44
CA THR A 592 -13.13 5.83 11.29
C THR A 592 -13.14 7.19 10.59
N PRO A 593 -12.11 8.03 10.75
CA PRO A 593 -12.03 9.32 10.05
C PRO A 593 -12.16 9.18 8.52
N ASN A 594 -11.55 8.16 7.93
CA ASN A 594 -11.70 7.87 6.50
C ASN A 594 -13.17 7.57 6.11
N PHE A 595 -13.88 6.81 6.95
CA PHE A 595 -15.29 6.52 6.68
C PHE A 595 -16.15 7.78 6.86
N LEU A 596 -15.81 8.68 7.78
CA LEU A 596 -16.48 9.98 7.92
C LEU A 596 -16.30 10.88 6.69
N HIS A 597 -15.10 10.91 6.08
CA HIS A 597 -14.91 11.59 4.79
C HIS A 597 -15.81 11.02 3.70
N LEU A 598 -15.97 9.69 3.64
CA LEU A 598 -16.90 9.05 2.72
C LEU A 598 -18.35 9.49 2.99
N LEU A 599 -18.77 9.57 4.25
CA LEU A 599 -20.11 10.07 4.60
C LEU A 599 -20.30 11.52 4.15
N ALA A 600 -19.27 12.36 4.26
CA ALA A 600 -19.31 13.76 3.85
C ALA A 600 -19.59 13.91 2.34
N GLU A 601 -18.98 13.07 1.50
CA GLU A 601 -19.23 13.06 0.04
C GLU A 601 -20.70 12.78 -0.32
N TYR A 602 -21.39 12.00 0.50
CA TYR A 602 -22.79 11.59 0.29
C TYR A 602 -23.81 12.38 1.13
N ALA A 603 -23.35 13.39 1.88
CA ALA A 603 -24.22 14.35 2.56
C ALA A 603 -24.71 15.39 1.54
N TYR A 604 -26.02 15.54 1.36
CA TYR A 604 -26.56 16.59 0.47
C TYR A 604 -26.58 17.98 1.12
N ASP A 605 -26.53 18.06 2.45
CA ASP A 605 -26.49 19.32 3.20
C ASP A 605 -25.05 19.80 3.41
N ASN A 606 -24.79 21.08 3.11
CA ASN A 606 -23.42 21.62 3.16
C ASN A 606 -22.90 21.80 4.59
N ASP A 607 -23.77 22.11 5.56
CA ASP A 607 -23.36 22.31 6.95
C ASP A 607 -22.97 20.97 7.57
N GLN A 608 -23.78 19.92 7.33
CA GLN A 608 -23.46 18.55 7.74
C GLN A 608 -22.20 18.01 7.06
N ARG A 609 -22.02 18.27 5.75
CA ARG A 609 -20.78 17.90 5.04
C ARG A 609 -19.56 18.54 5.71
N THR A 610 -19.63 19.83 5.97
CA THR A 610 -18.52 20.57 6.60
C THR A 610 -18.21 20.01 8.00
N ARG A 611 -19.22 19.66 8.79
CA ARG A 611 -19.01 19.05 10.11
C ARG A 611 -18.40 17.65 10.01
N LEU A 612 -18.86 16.82 9.07
CA LEU A 612 -18.28 15.49 8.83
C LEU A 612 -16.81 15.59 8.40
N ASP A 613 -16.48 16.51 7.49
CA ASP A 613 -15.10 16.75 7.06
C ASP A 613 -14.22 17.29 8.21
N GLN A 614 -14.77 18.14 9.08
CA GLN A 614 -14.06 18.60 10.27
C GLN A 614 -13.74 17.43 11.20
N LEU A 615 -14.72 16.57 11.51
CA LEU A 615 -14.52 15.37 12.32
C LEU A 615 -13.55 14.37 11.66
N ALA A 616 -13.47 14.34 10.34
CA ALA A 616 -12.58 13.45 9.63
C ALA A 616 -11.13 13.98 9.54
N THR A 617 -10.95 15.31 9.55
CA THR A 617 -9.65 15.96 9.36
C THR A 617 -8.95 16.31 10.68
N ASP A 618 -9.71 16.74 11.69
CA ASP A 618 -9.17 17.18 12.98
C ASP A 618 -9.14 16.00 14.00
N PRO A 619 -7.95 15.48 14.36
CA PRO A 619 -7.84 14.35 15.27
C PRO A 619 -8.36 14.66 16.67
N HIS A 620 -8.27 15.92 17.13
CA HIS A 620 -8.71 16.28 18.47
C HIS A 620 -10.22 16.26 18.58
N GLU A 621 -10.90 16.90 17.63
CA GLU A 621 -12.37 16.88 17.52
C GLU A 621 -12.91 15.46 17.32
N TYR A 622 -12.24 14.65 16.49
CA TYR A 622 -12.61 13.25 16.29
C TYR A 622 -12.56 12.44 17.59
N GLU A 623 -11.44 12.48 18.31
CA GLU A 623 -11.27 11.71 19.54
C GLU A 623 -12.21 12.22 20.64
N GLU A 624 -12.43 13.54 20.77
CA GLU A 624 -13.42 14.08 21.70
C GLU A 624 -14.84 13.59 21.38
N TRP A 625 -15.27 13.69 20.11
CA TRP A 625 -16.58 13.20 19.67
C TRP A 625 -16.75 11.70 19.90
N LYS A 626 -15.73 10.90 19.56
CA LYS A 626 -15.70 9.45 19.78
C LYS A 626 -15.71 9.07 21.25
N HIS A 627 -14.94 9.76 22.10
CA HIS A 627 -14.88 9.46 23.54
C HIS A 627 -16.16 9.86 24.27
N LEU A 628 -16.73 11.02 23.95
CA LEU A 628 -17.94 11.53 24.62
C LEU A 628 -19.20 10.78 24.17
N ARG A 629 -19.31 10.48 22.87
CA ARG A 629 -20.54 9.93 22.29
C ARG A 629 -20.48 8.44 21.99
N TYR A 630 -19.30 7.91 21.68
CA TYR A 630 -19.10 6.54 21.20
C TYR A 630 -20.20 6.07 20.22
N PRO A 631 -20.46 6.83 19.13
CA PRO A 631 -21.68 6.68 18.37
C PRO A 631 -21.65 5.47 17.44
N HIS A 632 -22.72 4.67 17.47
CA HIS A 632 -22.94 3.61 16.49
C HIS A 632 -23.29 4.19 15.12
N LEU A 633 -23.19 3.39 14.04
CA LEU A 633 -23.54 3.84 12.70
C LEU A 633 -24.96 4.43 12.60
N LYS A 634 -25.94 3.81 13.30
CA LYS A 634 -27.29 4.34 13.41
C LYS A 634 -27.31 5.77 13.94
N GLU A 635 -26.61 6.03 15.04
CA GLU A 635 -26.59 7.34 15.72
C GLU A 635 -25.90 8.38 14.85
N VAL A 636 -24.85 8.00 14.13
CA VAL A 636 -24.20 8.87 13.14
C VAL A 636 -25.16 9.24 12.01
N LEU A 637 -25.90 8.28 11.45
CA LEU A 637 -26.89 8.56 10.40
C LEU A 637 -28.09 9.38 10.92
N GLU A 638 -28.42 9.29 12.21
CA GLU A 638 -29.41 10.14 12.87
C GLU A 638 -28.90 11.56 13.14
N GLU A 639 -27.63 11.72 13.52
CA GLU A 639 -26.96 13.01 13.70
C GLU A 639 -26.77 13.74 12.36
N PHE A 640 -26.47 13.00 11.30
CA PHE A 640 -26.27 13.53 9.94
C PHE A 640 -27.37 13.00 9.00
N PRO A 641 -28.62 13.49 9.11
CA PRO A 641 -29.73 12.95 8.35
C PRO A 641 -29.62 13.17 6.84
N SER A 642 -28.76 14.09 6.38
CA SER A 642 -28.54 14.35 4.97
C SER A 642 -27.68 13.31 4.24
N VAL A 643 -27.08 12.39 4.98
CA VAL A 643 -26.25 11.32 4.42
C VAL A 643 -27.15 10.23 3.84
N VAL A 644 -26.97 9.95 2.54
CA VAL A 644 -27.67 8.88 1.81
C VAL A 644 -26.63 8.03 1.09
N LEU A 645 -26.40 6.80 1.57
CA LEU A 645 -25.33 5.93 1.06
C LEU A 645 -25.86 4.85 0.13
N ASP A 646 -25.06 4.52 -0.88
CA ASP A 646 -25.28 3.31 -1.68
C ASP A 646 -25.01 2.04 -0.85
N ALA A 647 -25.92 1.07 -0.94
CA ALA A 647 -25.80 -0.18 -0.20
C ALA A 647 -24.50 -0.96 -0.51
N GLY A 648 -24.05 -0.97 -1.76
CA GLY A 648 -22.80 -1.65 -2.14
C GLY A 648 -21.57 -0.99 -1.53
N LEU A 649 -21.57 0.34 -1.49
CA LEU A 649 -20.51 1.12 -0.86
C LEU A 649 -20.47 0.88 0.66
N LEU A 650 -21.61 0.92 1.35
CA LEU A 650 -21.65 0.65 2.78
C LEU A 650 -21.07 -0.74 3.10
N LEU A 651 -21.53 -1.78 2.40
CA LEU A 651 -21.14 -3.17 2.68
C LEU A 651 -19.64 -3.43 2.46
N THR A 652 -18.96 -2.65 1.62
CA THR A 652 -17.53 -2.82 1.31
C THR A 652 -16.62 -2.00 2.22
N HIS A 653 -17.11 -0.89 2.78
CA HIS A 653 -16.34 -0.03 3.68
C HIS A 653 -16.53 -0.35 5.16
N LEU A 654 -17.60 -1.05 5.55
CA LEU A 654 -17.80 -1.43 6.95
C LEU A 654 -16.73 -2.44 7.42
N PRO A 655 -16.24 -2.30 8.67
CA PRO A 655 -15.33 -3.26 9.25
C PRO A 655 -16.01 -4.62 9.43
N ILE A 656 -15.21 -5.69 9.32
CA ILE A 656 -15.66 -7.06 9.58
C ILE A 656 -15.94 -7.22 11.08
N MET A 657 -17.03 -7.90 11.41
CA MET A 657 -17.39 -8.23 12.79
C MET A 657 -16.39 -9.24 13.38
N GLY A 658 -15.62 -8.81 14.38
CA GLY A 658 -14.65 -9.69 15.05
C GLY A 658 -15.29 -10.70 16.03
N PRO A 659 -14.67 -11.88 16.25
CA PRO A 659 -15.07 -12.80 17.31
C PRO A 659 -14.76 -12.21 18.70
N ARG A 660 -15.50 -12.65 19.72
CA ARG A 660 -15.23 -12.31 21.12
C ARG A 660 -14.79 -13.57 21.86
N PHE A 661 -13.63 -13.48 22.50
CA PHE A 661 -13.04 -14.58 23.25
C PHE A 661 -13.58 -14.61 24.68
N TYR A 662 -13.93 -15.80 25.14
CA TYR A 662 -14.35 -16.07 26.51
C TYR A 662 -13.54 -17.23 27.07
N SER A 663 -13.05 -17.11 28.29
CA SER A 663 -12.44 -18.24 29.00
C SER A 663 -13.50 -19.31 29.27
N ILE A 664 -13.16 -20.57 28.96
CA ILE A 664 -14.07 -21.69 29.18
C ILE A 664 -14.18 -21.96 30.69
N SER A 665 -15.40 -22.01 31.21
CA SER A 665 -15.72 -22.18 32.63
C SER A 665 -16.25 -23.58 32.99
N SER A 666 -15.99 -24.57 32.13
CA SER A 666 -16.29 -25.99 32.33
C SER A 666 -15.05 -26.87 32.25
N SER A 667 -15.16 -28.10 32.77
CA SER A 667 -14.18 -29.17 32.55
C SER A 667 -14.76 -30.20 31.58
N PRO A 668 -14.01 -30.65 30.56
CA PRO A 668 -14.49 -31.64 29.59
C PRO A 668 -14.77 -33.00 30.24
N ASP A 669 -14.08 -33.33 31.34
CA ASP A 669 -14.30 -34.58 32.10
C ASP A 669 -15.62 -34.54 32.88
N ALA A 670 -15.97 -33.38 33.44
CA ALA A 670 -17.20 -33.19 34.21
C ALA A 670 -18.43 -32.97 33.32
N HIS A 671 -18.24 -32.30 32.18
CA HIS A 671 -19.29 -31.97 31.22
C HIS A 671 -18.89 -32.37 29.79
N PRO A 672 -18.87 -33.68 29.48
CA PRO A 672 -18.50 -34.15 28.14
C PRO A 672 -19.42 -33.58 27.07
N GLY A 673 -18.81 -33.08 25.98
CA GLY A 673 -19.54 -32.49 24.87
C GLY A 673 -20.15 -31.11 25.15
N GLN A 674 -19.81 -30.44 26.26
CA GLN A 674 -20.31 -29.11 26.58
C GLN A 674 -19.18 -28.11 26.80
N ILE A 675 -19.44 -26.86 26.40
CA ILE A 675 -18.61 -25.70 26.72
C ILE A 675 -19.46 -24.74 27.54
N HIS A 676 -18.99 -24.39 28.74
CA HIS A 676 -19.62 -23.35 29.56
C HIS A 676 -18.77 -22.09 29.47
N ILE A 677 -19.43 -20.94 29.49
CA ILE A 677 -18.77 -19.63 29.55
C ILE A 677 -19.45 -18.74 30.57
N THR A 678 -18.67 -17.83 31.15
CA THR A 678 -19.13 -16.85 32.12
C THR A 678 -18.98 -15.45 31.54
N VAL A 679 -20.10 -14.84 31.17
CA VAL A 679 -20.12 -13.60 30.37
C VAL A 679 -20.65 -12.45 31.22
N ALA A 680 -19.81 -11.43 31.45
CA ALA A 680 -20.27 -10.18 32.04
C ALA A 680 -21.07 -9.36 31.02
N VAL A 681 -22.23 -8.86 31.42
CA VAL A 681 -23.12 -8.09 30.56
C VAL A 681 -22.75 -6.62 30.60
N VAL A 682 -22.10 -6.17 29.53
CA VAL A 682 -21.66 -4.79 29.31
C VAL A 682 -22.82 -3.93 28.82
N ILE A 683 -23.31 -3.06 29.71
CA ILE A 683 -24.31 -2.03 29.42
C ILE A 683 -23.82 -0.74 30.06
N TYR A 684 -23.80 0.35 29.29
CA TYR A 684 -23.47 1.68 29.77
C TYR A 684 -24.32 2.74 29.06
N ASN A 685 -24.34 3.94 29.63
CA ASN A 685 -25.02 5.09 29.06
C ASN A 685 -23.98 6.12 28.60
N THR A 686 -24.19 6.74 27.46
CA THR A 686 -23.38 7.86 26.94
C THR A 686 -23.96 9.20 27.42
N GLU A 687 -23.16 10.27 27.43
CA GLU A 687 -23.48 11.50 28.18
C GLU A 687 -24.59 12.40 27.57
N MET A 688 -25.12 12.13 26.37
CA MET A 688 -25.97 13.10 25.65
C MET A 688 -27.28 12.56 25.05
N HIS A 689 -28.13 11.92 25.87
CA HIS A 689 -29.57 11.86 25.60
C HIS A 689 -30.41 12.11 26.86
N PRO A 690 -31.01 13.32 27.04
CA PRO A 690 -31.94 13.59 28.14
C PRO A 690 -33.34 12.97 27.95
N VAL A 691 -33.65 12.39 26.79
CA VAL A 691 -34.94 11.74 26.51
C VAL A 691 -34.69 10.59 25.53
N SER A 692 -35.02 9.37 25.93
CA SER A 692 -34.74 8.06 25.31
C SER A 692 -33.51 7.37 25.89
N THR A 693 -33.77 6.30 26.65
CA THR A 693 -32.81 5.35 27.21
C THR A 693 -32.01 4.67 26.09
N CYS A 694 -30.92 5.29 25.63
CA CYS A 694 -29.93 4.60 24.81
C CYS A 694 -29.01 3.79 25.72
N HIS A 695 -29.31 2.49 25.83
CA HIS A 695 -28.37 1.53 26.40
C HIS A 695 -27.32 1.20 25.34
N VAL A 696 -26.15 1.82 25.46
CA VAL A 696 -25.00 1.40 24.68
C VAL A 696 -24.60 0.03 25.19
N THR A 697 -24.65 -0.93 24.29
CA THR A 697 -24.46 -2.33 24.60
C THR A 697 -23.47 -2.86 23.59
N GLN A 698 -22.29 -3.26 24.06
CA GLN A 698 -21.39 -4.03 23.21
C GLN A 698 -22.14 -5.30 22.78
N VAL A 699 -22.02 -5.67 21.51
CA VAL A 699 -22.78 -6.76 20.86
C VAL A 699 -22.59 -8.13 21.55
N SER A 700 -21.60 -8.26 22.43
CA SER A 700 -21.14 -9.53 22.98
C SER A 700 -22.06 -10.21 24.02
N PRO A 701 -22.71 -9.53 24.99
CA PRO A 701 -23.40 -10.23 26.06
C PRO A 701 -24.91 -10.38 25.88
N LEU A 702 -25.57 -9.44 25.18
CA LEU A 702 -27.04 -9.43 25.11
C LEU A 702 -27.60 -10.38 24.05
N PHE A 703 -26.86 -10.69 22.98
CA PHE A 703 -27.27 -11.74 22.03
C PHE A 703 -27.48 -13.09 22.73
N LEU A 704 -26.60 -13.42 23.69
CA LEU A 704 -26.70 -14.62 24.51
C LEU A 704 -27.86 -14.55 25.54
N LEU A 705 -28.34 -13.35 25.87
CA LEU A 705 -29.50 -13.13 26.74
C LEU A 705 -30.82 -13.18 25.97
N ASP A 706 -30.90 -12.59 24.77
CA ASP A 706 -32.07 -12.67 23.89
C ASP A 706 -32.33 -14.11 23.47
N LEU A 707 -31.28 -14.89 23.16
CA LEU A 707 -31.34 -16.35 23.02
C LEU A 707 -31.99 -17.02 24.25
N GLY A 708 -31.62 -16.59 25.46
CA GLY A 708 -32.17 -17.11 26.70
C GLY A 708 -33.61 -16.68 27.02
N GLN A 709 -34.08 -15.54 26.48
CA GLN A 709 -35.47 -15.09 26.60
C GLN A 709 -36.37 -15.68 25.50
N GLU A 710 -35.90 -15.78 24.25
CA GLU A 710 -36.62 -16.42 23.14
C GLU A 710 -36.78 -17.93 23.35
N LEU A 711 -35.77 -18.61 23.93
CA LEU A 711 -35.87 -20.03 24.30
C LEU A 711 -36.95 -20.32 25.36
N ARG A 712 -37.47 -19.31 26.08
CA ARG A 712 -38.64 -19.50 26.97
C ARG A 712 -39.97 -19.54 26.23
N HIS A 713 -40.02 -19.08 24.97
CA HIS A 713 -41.28 -18.91 24.24
C HIS A 713 -41.37 -19.66 22.91
N LEU A 714 -40.27 -20.02 22.26
CA LEU A 714 -40.31 -20.74 20.98
C LEU A 714 -39.21 -21.80 20.93
N GLY A 715 -39.61 -23.06 20.74
CA GLY A 715 -38.67 -24.12 20.37
C GLY A 715 -38.22 -23.94 18.92
N ALA A 716 -37.19 -23.12 18.67
CA ALA A 716 -36.46 -23.09 17.40
C ALA A 716 -35.12 -22.34 17.49
N PHE A 717 -34.03 -23.09 17.26
CA PHE A 717 -32.74 -22.75 16.63
C PHE A 717 -32.11 -21.37 16.86
N GLY A 718 -31.25 -21.28 17.87
CA GLY A 718 -30.22 -20.23 17.95
C GLY A 718 -28.84 -20.83 17.64
N THR A 719 -28.36 -20.57 16.42
CA THR A 719 -27.01 -20.96 15.98
C THR A 719 -25.98 -19.96 16.47
N ILE A 720 -25.10 -20.38 17.38
CA ILE A 720 -23.85 -19.67 17.69
C ILE A 720 -22.76 -20.27 16.81
N VAL A 721 -21.95 -19.44 16.16
CA VAL A 721 -20.89 -19.91 15.27
C VAL A 721 -19.53 -19.67 15.93
N PHE A 722 -18.76 -20.72 16.14
CA PHE A 722 -17.50 -20.77 16.92
C PHE A 722 -16.29 -20.92 16.04
N THR A 723 -15.24 -20.13 16.23
CA THR A 723 -13.89 -20.47 15.74
C THR A 723 -13.11 -21.11 16.88
N CYS A 724 -12.47 -22.27 16.63
CA CYS A 724 -11.38 -22.73 17.49
C CYS A 724 -10.11 -21.97 17.13
#